data_AF-A0A8C3LTZ3-F1
#
_entry.id   AF-A0A8C3LTZ3-F1
#
_cell.length_a   1.000
_cell.length_b   1.000
_cell.length_c   1.000
_cell.angle_alpha   90.00
_cell.angle_beta   90.00
_cell.angle_gamma   90.00
#
_symmetry.space_group_name_H-M   'P 1'
#
loop_
_entity.id
_entity.type
_entity.pdbx_description
1 polymer ?
#
loop_
_entity_poly.entity_id
_entity_poly.type
_entity_poly.pdbx_seq_one_letter_code
_entity_poly.pdbx_strand_id
1 'polypeptide(L)'
;QVTESFPNAVPQTPNVQRSILEDGLPFLEFCGSIIYSYEASDCSLLSEDIRQTLSDGAAVGFDIEWPPSYAKGKMAKIAVIQICVTEEKCYLFHISSMSGFPKGLKRLLEDETIKKAGVGIEGDHWKLMSDFEVKLKSFVELADIANEKLKCKEVWSLNGLVKHLFGKQLLKDKSIRCGNWVKFPLDEEQKLYAATDAYVRAKKSQLPLPLACYLLLFLMTNFSKHGVSGCSMQRENCQAAERFLQHNLHIIHVVAKIKYVLLPLIQRVQWKVIHSVLEDKRDNLVVMATGYGKSLCYQFPPVYTGGTGIVICPLISLMEDQVLQLTMSGISSCLLGSAQSKDVKDSIKAGLYRVIYMTPEFCSGNLELLQDIDQTIGIALIAIDEAHCISEWGHDFRNSFRKLNSLKKALPSVPIVALTATASPSIREDIVNCLNLKNPQITCTSFDRPNLYLEVGRQSGNILRDLKQFLIRKGSSTYEFEGPTIVYCPSRKATEQVVFELNKLGVTCGAYHAGMGIQKRRDTHHQFMRDEIQCVVATVAFGMGINKADIRMVIHYGAPKEMESYYQEIGRAGRDGLPASCHVLWTAADLVLNRRLLNEIYNEKFRLYKLKMLEKMEKYLSSNSCRRKIILSHFEDKQLRKVSSGIMGTEECCDNCRTSCLATSSDSERGLQDFGKQAYQLLSAVSALEEKFGTRVPILFLRGSNSQRLPDRFRKHPLYGSGKDWTENWWKSLSQQLILEGFLREVSGRSKFATTCGLTQKGRNWLLKAGSVSNPKKVICSPRLCVTGKPETALYGKLLTARQKVANEKVIPPAVLATNKILVEMARMRTISETRSLPLTEVGTHLFQAVKAGYPVNLERAGLTPEVQQIISDIIRNPPIDSDTTKIQAIRKLVPANIELYLIQMTIALLEKKDGGKSKYGSGAKRMLVLSDGQQDKTEADETSRGKALWSGRKVSKNL
;
A
#
# COMPACT_ATOMS: atom_id res chain seq x y z
N GLN A 1 -51.76 -16.65 15.78
CA GLN A 1 -51.90 -18.08 16.12
C GLN A 1 -50.95 -18.86 15.23
N VAL A 2 -50.19 -19.77 15.86
CA VAL A 2 -49.41 -20.87 15.26
C VAL A 2 -48.19 -20.51 14.41
N THR A 3 -47.06 -20.60 15.10
CA THR A 3 -45.72 -21.01 14.69
C THR A 3 -45.65 -22.43 14.13
N GLU A 4 -44.81 -22.68 13.14
CA GLU A 4 -44.06 -23.93 12.83
C GLU A 4 -43.24 -23.72 11.52
N SER A 5 -42.29 -24.55 11.11
CA SER A 5 -40.94 -24.81 11.62
C SER A 5 -40.10 -25.50 10.50
N PHE A 6 -38.77 -25.28 10.46
CA PHE A 6 -37.69 -26.06 9.79
C PHE A 6 -37.58 -26.16 8.24
N PRO A 7 -36.43 -26.58 7.62
CA PRO A 7 -34.99 -26.47 7.97
C PRO A 7 -34.05 -26.06 6.79
N ASN A 8 -32.76 -25.96 7.12
CA ASN A 8 -31.53 -25.81 6.30
C ASN A 8 -31.49 -26.40 4.87
N ALA A 9 -30.87 -25.65 3.94
CA ALA A 9 -29.65 -26.02 3.18
C ALA A 9 -29.60 -25.25 1.85
N VAL A 10 -28.70 -24.26 1.73
CA VAL A 10 -28.32 -23.72 0.42
C VAL A 10 -27.26 -24.65 -0.17
N PRO A 11 -27.45 -25.22 -1.38
CA PRO A 11 -26.45 -26.08 -2.00
C PRO A 11 -25.18 -25.27 -2.28
N GLN A 12 -24.04 -25.75 -1.79
CA GLN A 12 -22.74 -25.31 -2.26
C GLN A 12 -22.65 -25.62 -3.76
N THR A 13 -22.57 -24.59 -4.59
CA THR A 13 -22.21 -24.72 -6.00
C THR A 13 -20.78 -25.30 -6.09
N PRO A 14 -20.54 -26.34 -6.91
CA PRO A 14 -19.24 -26.98 -7.00
C PRO A 14 -18.20 -26.00 -7.56
N ASN A 15 -17.03 -26.00 -6.92
CA ASN A 15 -15.83 -25.31 -7.39
C ASN A 15 -15.51 -25.76 -8.83
N VAL A 16 -15.88 -24.92 -9.81
CA VAL A 16 -15.42 -25.09 -11.19
C VAL A 16 -13.97 -24.65 -11.24
N GLN A 17 -13.05 -25.62 -11.40
CA GLN A 17 -11.66 -25.35 -11.74
C GLN A 17 -11.60 -24.52 -13.03
N ARG A 18 -11.32 -23.21 -12.90
CA ARG A 18 -11.03 -22.35 -14.05
C ARG A 18 -9.64 -22.69 -14.60
N SER A 19 -9.55 -22.83 -15.92
CA SER A 19 -8.37 -23.33 -16.64
C SER A 19 -7.16 -22.39 -16.55
N ILE A 20 -5.99 -22.99 -16.35
CA ILE A 20 -4.67 -22.40 -16.02
C ILE A 20 -3.96 -21.73 -17.22
N LEU A 21 -4.68 -21.05 -18.11
CA LEU A 21 -4.05 -20.35 -19.24
C LEU A 21 -4.72 -19.02 -19.51
N GLU A 22 -4.30 -17.97 -18.83
CA GLU A 22 -4.45 -16.59 -19.31
C GLU A 22 -3.44 -15.69 -18.58
N ASP A 23 -2.68 -14.92 -19.37
CA ASP A 23 -1.57 -14.06 -18.99
C ASP A 23 -1.90 -13.20 -17.76
N GLY A 24 -0.95 -12.95 -16.85
CA GLY A 24 -1.16 -12.25 -15.57
C GLY A 24 -1.58 -10.76 -15.66
N LEU A 25 -2.20 -10.33 -16.75
CA LEU A 25 -2.72 -8.99 -16.97
C LEU A 25 -4.06 -8.80 -16.22
N PRO A 26 -4.33 -7.60 -15.66
CA PRO A 26 -5.60 -7.33 -15.00
C PRO A 26 -6.76 -7.36 -16.01
N PHE A 27 -7.90 -7.91 -15.60
CA PHE A 27 -9.09 -7.95 -16.42
C PHE A 27 -9.70 -6.55 -16.60
N LEU A 28 -10.14 -6.25 -17.82
CA LEU A 28 -10.94 -5.08 -18.13
C LEU A 28 -12.42 -5.48 -18.12
N GLU A 29 -13.22 -4.81 -17.28
CA GLU A 29 -14.66 -5.04 -17.14
C GLU A 29 -15.40 -3.71 -17.24
N PHE A 30 -16.62 -3.75 -17.79
CA PHE A 30 -17.51 -2.60 -17.78
C PHE A 30 -18.13 -2.40 -16.39
N CYS A 31 -17.85 -1.27 -15.75
CA CYS A 31 -18.40 -0.91 -14.43
C CYS A 31 -19.63 0.01 -14.49
N GLY A 32 -20.15 0.31 -15.69
CA GLY A 32 -21.27 1.22 -15.89
C GLY A 32 -22.64 0.53 -15.76
N SER A 33 -23.69 1.29 -16.06
CA SER A 33 -25.06 0.78 -16.08
C SER A 33 -25.33 0.01 -17.39
N ILE A 34 -25.77 -1.23 -17.25
CA ILE A 34 -26.19 -2.08 -18.37
C ILE A 34 -27.71 -1.94 -18.53
N ILE A 35 -28.14 -1.36 -19.65
CA ILE A 35 -29.55 -1.22 -19.99
C ILE A 35 -29.92 -2.37 -20.92
N TYR A 36 -30.56 -3.40 -20.36
CA TYR A 36 -30.97 -4.59 -21.07
C TYR A 36 -32.45 -4.47 -21.49
N SER A 37 -32.72 -4.43 -22.79
CA SER A 37 -34.06 -4.28 -23.36
C SER A 37 -34.37 -5.42 -24.32
N TYR A 38 -35.63 -5.87 -24.29
CA TYR A 38 -36.12 -7.04 -25.01
C TYR A 38 -37.49 -6.81 -25.66
N GLU A 39 -38.11 -5.65 -25.43
CA GLU A 39 -39.34 -5.24 -26.12
C GLU A 39 -39.01 -4.37 -27.34
N ALA A 40 -39.65 -4.62 -28.48
CA ALA A 40 -39.36 -3.93 -29.74
C ALA A 40 -39.70 -2.42 -29.69
N SER A 41 -40.71 -2.04 -28.90
CA SER A 41 -41.09 -0.65 -28.59
C SER A 41 -39.97 0.07 -27.84
N ASP A 42 -39.53 -0.51 -26.73
CA ASP A 42 -38.48 0.05 -25.86
C ASP A 42 -37.15 0.15 -26.59
N CYS A 43 -36.79 -0.90 -27.34
CA CYS A 43 -35.58 -0.88 -28.16
C CYS A 43 -35.62 0.23 -29.21
N SER A 44 -36.78 0.50 -29.80
CA SER A 44 -36.94 1.59 -30.76
C SER A 44 -36.84 2.96 -30.09
N LEU A 45 -37.45 3.14 -28.91
CA LEU A 45 -37.40 4.39 -28.15
C LEU A 45 -35.98 4.71 -27.68
N LEU A 46 -35.31 3.74 -27.03
CA LEU A 46 -33.94 3.89 -26.55
C LEU A 46 -32.97 4.17 -27.70
N SER A 47 -33.15 3.51 -28.85
CA SER A 47 -32.30 3.75 -30.02
C SER A 47 -32.48 5.14 -30.61
N GLU A 48 -33.72 5.67 -30.60
CA GLU A 48 -34.00 7.03 -31.07
C GLU A 48 -33.43 8.08 -30.11
N ASP A 49 -33.54 7.84 -28.79
CA ASP A 49 -32.93 8.69 -27.75
C ASP A 49 -31.40 8.75 -27.90
N ILE A 50 -30.74 7.60 -28.11
CA ILE A 50 -29.30 7.54 -28.39
C ILE A 50 -28.97 8.36 -29.65
N ARG A 51 -29.76 8.19 -30.72
CA ARG A 51 -29.54 8.86 -32.00
C ARG A 51 -29.67 10.38 -31.89
N GLN A 52 -30.61 10.86 -31.08
CA GLN A 52 -30.85 12.30 -30.86
C GLN A 52 -29.85 12.94 -29.90
N THR A 53 -29.33 12.16 -28.94
CA THR A 53 -28.40 12.66 -27.92
C THR A 53 -26.97 12.78 -28.45
N LEU A 54 -26.60 11.98 -29.45
CA LEU A 54 -25.26 11.97 -30.01
C LEU A 54 -25.04 13.11 -31.02
N SER A 55 -23.91 13.79 -30.92
CA SER A 55 -23.48 14.79 -31.89
C SER A 55 -23.03 14.14 -33.21
N ASP A 56 -23.16 14.87 -34.32
CA ASP A 56 -22.66 14.41 -35.62
C ASP A 56 -21.17 14.01 -35.56
N GLY A 57 -20.84 12.83 -36.07
CA GLY A 57 -19.49 12.27 -36.05
C GLY A 57 -19.09 11.54 -34.75
N ALA A 58 -19.99 11.45 -33.76
CA ALA A 58 -19.79 10.61 -32.57
C ALA A 58 -19.50 9.16 -32.96
N ALA A 59 -18.75 8.41 -32.13
CA ALA A 59 -18.73 6.95 -32.29
C ALA A 59 -19.20 6.23 -31.05
N VAL A 60 -19.83 5.10 -31.31
CA VAL A 60 -20.30 4.13 -30.33
C VAL A 60 -19.56 2.83 -30.53
N GLY A 61 -19.35 2.09 -29.44
CA GLY A 61 -18.84 0.73 -29.50
C GLY A 61 -19.97 -0.21 -29.88
N PHE A 62 -19.72 -1.07 -30.85
CA PHE A 62 -20.73 -1.92 -31.45
C PHE A 62 -20.27 -3.37 -31.52
N ASP A 63 -21.15 -4.30 -31.15
CA ASP A 63 -20.94 -5.74 -31.28
C ASP A 63 -22.27 -6.50 -31.36
N ILE A 64 -22.21 -7.75 -31.82
CA ILE A 64 -23.35 -8.66 -31.93
C ILE A 64 -23.00 -10.08 -31.47
N GLU A 65 -23.98 -10.79 -30.91
CA GLU A 65 -23.80 -12.18 -30.47
C GLU A 65 -24.94 -13.08 -30.98
N TRP A 66 -24.60 -14.33 -31.30
CA TRP A 66 -25.51 -15.37 -31.78
C TRP A 66 -25.10 -16.75 -31.23
N PRO A 67 -26.02 -17.70 -31.09
CA PRO A 67 -25.69 -19.00 -30.52
C PRO A 67 -24.82 -19.83 -31.49
N PRO A 68 -23.95 -20.71 -30.96
CA PRO A 68 -23.13 -21.58 -31.81
C PRO A 68 -24.01 -22.56 -32.60
N SER A 69 -23.69 -22.77 -33.87
CA SER A 69 -24.34 -23.80 -34.70
C SER A 69 -23.42 -25.01 -34.85
N TYR A 70 -23.94 -26.19 -34.51
CA TYR A 70 -23.24 -27.47 -34.63
C TYR A 70 -23.54 -28.19 -35.96
N ALA A 71 -24.35 -27.58 -36.84
CA ALA A 71 -24.65 -28.10 -38.17
C ALA A 71 -23.82 -27.37 -39.24
N LYS A 72 -23.00 -28.13 -39.98
CA LYS A 72 -22.10 -27.61 -41.02
C LYS A 72 -22.93 -26.87 -42.10
N GLY A 73 -22.73 -25.55 -42.22
CA GLY A 73 -23.39 -24.71 -43.24
C GLY A 73 -24.65 -23.95 -42.80
N LYS A 74 -25.17 -24.13 -41.57
CA LYS A 74 -26.27 -23.31 -41.04
C LYS A 74 -25.72 -22.36 -39.97
N MET A 75 -25.84 -21.04 -40.15
CA MET A 75 -25.53 -20.06 -39.10
C MET A 75 -26.81 -19.67 -38.36
N ALA A 76 -26.76 -19.60 -37.04
CA ALA A 76 -27.90 -19.11 -36.26
C ALA A 76 -28.13 -17.61 -36.48
N LYS A 77 -29.36 -17.13 -36.22
CA LYS A 77 -29.67 -15.70 -36.29
C LYS A 77 -29.02 -14.94 -35.13
N ILE A 78 -28.71 -13.66 -35.36
CA ILE A 78 -28.29 -12.72 -34.31
C ILE A 78 -29.32 -12.71 -33.18
N ALA A 79 -28.82 -12.85 -31.95
CA ALA A 79 -29.66 -12.87 -30.76
C ALA A 79 -29.58 -11.58 -29.96
N VAL A 80 -28.39 -10.97 -29.88
CA VAL A 80 -28.13 -9.77 -29.07
C VAL A 80 -27.35 -8.75 -29.87
N ILE A 81 -27.75 -7.48 -29.78
CA ILE A 81 -27.01 -6.32 -30.31
C ILE A 81 -26.55 -5.46 -29.13
N GLN A 82 -25.27 -5.08 -29.15
CA GLN A 82 -24.61 -4.37 -28.06
C GLN A 82 -24.17 -2.99 -28.55
N ILE A 83 -24.58 -1.94 -27.84
CA ILE A 83 -24.20 -0.56 -28.17
C ILE A 83 -23.74 0.15 -26.91
N CYS A 84 -22.45 0.48 -26.85
CA CYS A 84 -21.91 1.28 -25.77
C CYS A 84 -21.70 2.73 -26.24
N VAL A 85 -22.37 3.66 -25.56
CA VAL A 85 -22.45 5.06 -25.97
C VAL A 85 -21.48 5.92 -25.16
N THR A 86 -21.35 5.63 -23.86
CA THR A 86 -20.43 6.32 -22.94
C THR A 86 -19.73 5.31 -22.03
N GLU A 87 -18.74 5.74 -21.25
CA GLU A 87 -18.10 4.86 -20.25
C GLU A 87 -19.06 4.43 -19.12
N GLU A 88 -20.23 5.06 -19.02
CA GLU A 88 -21.20 4.84 -17.95
C GLU A 88 -22.46 4.08 -18.42
N LYS A 89 -22.74 4.02 -19.72
CA LYS A 89 -23.97 3.41 -20.25
C LYS A 89 -23.71 2.50 -21.46
N CYS A 90 -24.11 1.24 -21.31
CA CYS A 90 -24.11 0.24 -22.37
C CYS A 90 -25.51 -0.35 -22.54
N TYR A 91 -25.97 -0.45 -23.78
CA TYR A 91 -27.29 -0.93 -24.15
C TYR A 91 -27.18 -2.32 -24.78
N LEU A 92 -27.95 -3.27 -24.27
CA LEU A 92 -28.04 -4.64 -24.77
C LEU A 92 -29.46 -4.87 -25.27
N PHE A 93 -29.62 -5.05 -26.58
CA PHE A 93 -30.89 -5.29 -27.25
C PHE A 93 -31.04 -6.77 -27.59
N HIS A 94 -31.95 -7.48 -26.92
CA HIS A 94 -32.16 -8.91 -27.12
C HIS A 94 -33.14 -9.20 -28.26
N ILE A 95 -32.65 -9.12 -29.50
CA ILE A 95 -33.47 -9.24 -30.72
C ILE A 95 -34.15 -10.60 -30.87
N SER A 96 -33.55 -11.71 -30.43
CA SER A 96 -34.17 -13.04 -30.60
C SER A 96 -35.49 -13.22 -29.83
N SER A 97 -35.74 -12.38 -28.83
CA SER A 97 -36.99 -12.36 -28.06
C SER A 97 -38.14 -11.60 -28.77
N MET A 98 -37.86 -10.95 -29.91
CA MET A 98 -38.80 -10.07 -30.60
C MET A 98 -39.39 -10.72 -31.86
N SER A 99 -40.64 -10.39 -32.17
CA SER A 99 -41.32 -10.84 -33.39
C SER A 99 -40.82 -10.15 -34.67
N GLY A 100 -40.08 -9.05 -34.55
CA GLY A 100 -39.50 -8.31 -35.68
C GLY A 100 -38.40 -7.34 -35.23
N PHE A 101 -37.62 -6.85 -36.19
CA PHE A 101 -36.50 -5.96 -35.90
C PHE A 101 -36.97 -4.54 -35.51
N PRO A 102 -36.49 -3.95 -34.39
CA PRO A 102 -36.92 -2.63 -33.94
C PRO A 102 -36.60 -1.51 -34.95
N LYS A 103 -37.61 -0.72 -35.34
CA LYS A 103 -37.45 0.35 -36.35
C LYS A 103 -36.51 1.47 -35.91
N GLY A 104 -36.52 1.82 -34.62
CA GLY A 104 -35.59 2.84 -34.08
C GLY A 104 -34.15 2.34 -34.10
N LEU A 105 -33.93 1.07 -33.74
CA LEU A 105 -32.60 0.46 -33.80
C LEU A 105 -32.09 0.36 -35.24
N LYS A 106 -32.96 0.01 -36.20
CA LYS A 106 -32.60 0.00 -37.64
C LYS A 106 -32.10 1.37 -38.08
N ARG A 107 -32.84 2.44 -37.74
CA ARG A 107 -32.44 3.82 -38.05
C ARG A 107 -31.11 4.21 -37.41
N LEU A 108 -30.87 3.85 -36.15
CA LEU A 108 -29.59 4.09 -35.48
C LEU A 108 -28.41 3.38 -36.19
N LEU A 109 -28.59 2.11 -36.56
CA LEU A 109 -27.55 1.32 -37.24
C LEU A 109 -27.28 1.82 -38.68
N GLU A 110 -28.32 2.30 -39.36
CA GLU A 110 -28.25 2.86 -40.72
C GLU A 110 -27.87 4.36 -40.75
N ASP A 111 -27.72 5.01 -39.59
CA ASP A 111 -27.36 6.43 -39.51
C ASP A 111 -25.90 6.66 -39.97
N GLU A 112 -25.67 7.56 -40.93
CA GLU A 112 -24.34 7.87 -41.46
C GLU A 112 -23.54 8.82 -40.55
N THR A 113 -24.22 9.59 -39.71
CA THR A 113 -23.56 10.59 -38.85
C THR A 113 -22.94 9.94 -37.61
N ILE A 114 -23.44 8.79 -37.18
CA ILE A 114 -22.95 8.06 -36.01
C ILE A 114 -22.03 6.93 -36.48
N LYS A 115 -20.78 6.96 -36.00
CA LYS A 115 -19.77 5.96 -36.30
C LYS A 115 -19.91 4.72 -35.41
N LYS A 116 -19.90 3.51 -35.98
CA LYS A 116 -19.97 2.25 -35.20
C LYS A 116 -18.60 1.61 -35.19
N ALA A 117 -17.94 1.54 -34.04
CA ALA A 117 -16.59 1.00 -33.93
C ALA A 117 -16.63 -0.45 -33.42
N GLY A 118 -15.84 -1.33 -34.04
CA GLY A 118 -15.73 -2.73 -33.66
C GLY A 118 -14.49 -3.41 -34.22
N VAL A 119 -14.32 -4.70 -33.90
CA VAL A 119 -13.23 -5.54 -34.42
C VAL A 119 -13.87 -6.69 -35.19
N GLY A 120 -13.56 -6.82 -36.48
CA GLY A 120 -14.27 -7.74 -37.37
C GLY A 120 -15.68 -7.24 -37.76
N ILE A 121 -15.90 -5.93 -37.69
CA ILE A 121 -17.23 -5.30 -37.83
C ILE A 121 -17.80 -5.46 -39.25
N GLU A 122 -16.96 -5.70 -40.25
CA GLU A 122 -17.41 -6.05 -41.59
C GLU A 122 -18.17 -7.38 -41.61
N GLY A 123 -17.73 -8.36 -40.82
CA GLY A 123 -18.46 -9.62 -40.63
C GLY A 123 -19.83 -9.38 -39.97
N ASP A 124 -19.88 -8.46 -39.01
CA ASP A 124 -21.12 -8.09 -38.32
C ASP A 124 -22.10 -7.37 -39.26
N HIS A 125 -21.59 -6.51 -40.15
CA HIS A 125 -22.37 -5.86 -41.20
C HIS A 125 -23.05 -6.90 -42.11
N TRP A 126 -22.27 -7.86 -42.63
CA TRP A 126 -22.81 -8.92 -43.48
C TRP A 126 -23.86 -9.76 -42.75
N LYS A 127 -23.64 -10.04 -41.47
CA LYS A 127 -24.57 -10.83 -40.66
C LYS A 127 -25.89 -10.08 -40.42
N LEU A 128 -25.85 -8.79 -40.09
CA LEU A 128 -27.04 -7.94 -39.95
C LEU A 128 -27.83 -7.81 -41.27
N MET A 129 -27.13 -7.64 -42.39
CA MET A 129 -27.73 -7.60 -43.72
C MET A 129 -28.43 -8.92 -44.06
N SER A 130 -27.78 -10.05 -43.79
CA SER A 130 -28.33 -11.38 -44.10
C SER A 130 -29.50 -11.77 -43.19
N ASP A 131 -29.46 -11.43 -41.91
CA ASP A 131 -30.47 -11.90 -40.94
C ASP A 131 -31.71 -11.00 -40.89
N PHE A 132 -31.54 -9.70 -41.12
CA PHE A 132 -32.57 -8.69 -40.88
C PHE A 132 -32.68 -7.59 -41.96
N GLU A 133 -31.90 -7.67 -43.04
CA GLU A 133 -31.86 -6.64 -44.10
C GLU A 133 -31.56 -5.24 -43.54
N VAL A 134 -30.64 -5.16 -42.57
CA VAL A 134 -30.19 -3.92 -41.94
C VAL A 134 -28.79 -3.56 -42.44
N LYS A 135 -28.65 -2.41 -43.08
CA LYS A 135 -27.37 -1.96 -43.64
C LYS A 135 -26.59 -1.15 -42.63
N LEU A 136 -25.66 -1.78 -41.91
CA LEU A 136 -24.78 -1.04 -40.99
C LEU A 136 -23.97 0.01 -41.77
N LYS A 137 -24.21 1.30 -41.50
CA LYS A 137 -23.53 2.42 -42.16
C LYS A 137 -22.56 3.12 -41.21
N SER A 138 -21.53 3.76 -41.79
CA SER A 138 -20.51 4.53 -41.05
C SER A 138 -19.78 3.70 -39.98
N PHE A 139 -19.40 2.46 -40.29
CA PHE A 139 -18.66 1.63 -39.35
C PHE A 139 -17.14 1.82 -39.46
N VAL A 140 -16.43 1.51 -38.38
CA VAL A 140 -15.00 1.72 -38.20
C VAL A 140 -14.38 0.41 -37.74
N GLU A 141 -13.52 -0.18 -38.58
CA GLU A 141 -12.73 -1.36 -38.26
C GLU A 141 -11.51 -0.96 -37.41
N LEU A 142 -11.52 -1.33 -36.13
CA LEU A 142 -10.48 -0.95 -35.18
C LEU A 142 -9.15 -1.68 -35.47
N ALA A 143 -9.19 -2.89 -36.05
CA ALA A 143 -7.98 -3.60 -36.43
C ALA A 143 -7.20 -2.86 -37.53
N ASP A 144 -7.90 -2.27 -38.49
CA ASP A 144 -7.30 -1.49 -39.58
C ASP A 144 -6.69 -0.20 -39.07
N ILE A 145 -7.41 0.52 -38.20
CA ILE A 145 -6.87 1.70 -37.52
C ILE A 145 -5.62 1.34 -36.71
N ALA A 146 -5.64 0.21 -35.98
CA ALA A 146 -4.48 -0.24 -35.23
C ALA A 146 -3.28 -0.54 -36.14
N ASN A 147 -3.48 -1.28 -37.23
CA ASN A 147 -2.43 -1.57 -38.21
C ASN A 147 -1.88 -0.30 -38.88
N GLU A 148 -2.75 0.64 -39.26
CA GLU A 148 -2.35 1.93 -39.84
C GLU A 148 -1.53 2.75 -38.85
N LYS A 149 -1.98 2.87 -37.60
CA LYS A 149 -1.30 3.68 -36.57
C LYS A 149 -0.02 3.03 -36.06
N LEU A 150 0.03 1.70 -35.95
CA LEU A 150 1.19 0.95 -35.47
C LEU A 150 2.20 0.61 -36.58
N LYS A 151 1.84 0.89 -37.85
CA LYS A 151 2.65 0.52 -39.03
C LYS A 151 3.00 -0.97 -39.07
N CYS A 152 2.07 -1.83 -38.68
CA CYS A 152 2.21 -3.29 -38.74
C CYS A 152 1.11 -3.89 -39.63
N LYS A 153 1.25 -5.19 -39.95
CA LYS A 153 0.24 -5.98 -40.66
C LYS A 153 -0.07 -7.22 -39.84
N GLU A 154 -0.78 -7.02 -38.73
CA GLU A 154 -1.17 -8.08 -37.80
C GLU A 154 -2.68 -8.35 -37.87
N VAL A 155 -3.08 -9.58 -37.54
CA VAL A 155 -4.50 -9.93 -37.35
C VAL A 155 -4.85 -9.71 -35.88
N TRP A 156 -5.65 -8.67 -35.63
CA TRP A 156 -5.98 -8.25 -34.28
C TRP A 156 -7.30 -8.87 -33.80
N SER A 157 -7.26 -9.58 -32.67
CA SER A 157 -8.49 -9.85 -31.90
C SER A 157 -8.79 -8.69 -30.95
N LEU A 158 -10.03 -8.53 -30.51
CA LEU A 158 -10.39 -7.52 -29.52
C LEU A 158 -9.56 -7.66 -28.23
N ASN A 159 -9.38 -8.90 -27.73
CA ASN A 159 -8.52 -9.15 -26.57
C ASN A 159 -7.05 -8.82 -26.88
N GLY A 160 -6.55 -9.13 -28.09
CA GLY A 160 -5.21 -8.76 -28.54
C GLY A 160 -4.98 -7.25 -28.57
N LEU A 161 -5.94 -6.48 -29.06
CA LEU A 161 -5.90 -5.01 -29.02
C LEU A 161 -5.94 -4.49 -27.59
N VAL A 162 -6.73 -5.10 -26.71
CA VAL A 162 -6.80 -4.69 -25.30
C VAL A 162 -5.49 -4.98 -24.57
N LYS A 163 -4.89 -6.13 -24.82
CA LYS A 163 -3.57 -6.49 -24.30
C LYS A 163 -2.51 -5.50 -24.78
N HIS A 164 -2.52 -5.16 -26.06
CA HIS A 164 -1.52 -4.29 -26.66
C HIS A 164 -1.70 -2.81 -26.29
N LEU A 165 -2.93 -2.28 -26.37
CA LEU A 165 -3.22 -0.86 -26.18
C LEU A 165 -3.43 -0.47 -24.71
N PHE A 166 -4.02 -1.37 -23.91
CA PHE A 166 -4.40 -1.06 -22.52
C PHE A 166 -3.61 -1.83 -21.46
N GLY A 167 -2.76 -2.80 -21.85
CA GLY A 167 -2.04 -3.64 -20.88
C GLY A 167 -2.98 -4.43 -19.97
N LYS A 168 -4.17 -4.74 -20.46
CA LYS A 168 -5.24 -5.47 -19.76
C LYS A 168 -5.68 -6.66 -20.60
N GLN A 169 -6.51 -7.53 -20.06
CA GLN A 169 -7.12 -8.60 -20.86
C GLN A 169 -8.63 -8.62 -20.69
N LEU A 170 -9.32 -9.14 -21.70
CA LEU A 170 -10.73 -9.45 -21.66
C LEU A 170 -10.92 -10.88 -21.20
N LEU A 171 -11.86 -11.08 -20.28
CA LEU A 171 -12.29 -12.42 -19.88
C LEU A 171 -13.09 -13.03 -21.03
N LYS A 172 -12.44 -13.88 -21.82
CA LYS A 172 -13.03 -14.54 -22.99
C LYS A 172 -13.42 -15.98 -22.67
N ASP A 173 -14.15 -16.17 -21.57
CA ASP A 173 -14.58 -17.51 -21.15
C ASP A 173 -15.39 -18.17 -22.27
N LYS A 174 -14.91 -19.33 -22.71
CA LYS A 174 -15.51 -20.10 -23.81
C LYS A 174 -16.93 -20.55 -23.46
N SER A 175 -17.23 -20.77 -22.19
CA SER A 175 -18.57 -21.17 -21.73
C SER A 175 -19.61 -20.05 -21.91
N ILE A 176 -19.21 -18.79 -21.70
CA ILE A 176 -20.07 -17.62 -21.89
C ILE A 176 -20.14 -17.24 -23.37
N ARG A 177 -18.98 -17.13 -24.05
CA ARG A 177 -18.91 -16.74 -25.46
C ARG A 177 -19.65 -17.72 -26.38
N CYS A 178 -19.55 -19.02 -26.10
CA CYS A 178 -20.29 -20.06 -26.83
C CYS A 178 -21.59 -20.45 -26.10
N GLY A 179 -22.09 -19.60 -25.20
CA GLY A 179 -23.32 -19.81 -24.45
C GLY A 179 -24.58 -19.70 -25.33
N ASN A 180 -25.72 -20.04 -24.75
CA ASN A 180 -27.00 -19.92 -25.45
C ASN A 180 -27.48 -18.45 -25.43
N TRP A 181 -27.05 -17.66 -26.41
CA TRP A 181 -27.42 -16.24 -26.55
C TRP A 181 -28.90 -16.00 -26.88
N VAL A 182 -29.65 -17.03 -27.29
CA VAL A 182 -31.11 -16.96 -27.53
C VAL A 182 -31.90 -17.13 -26.23
N LYS A 183 -31.27 -17.66 -25.17
CA LYS A 183 -31.95 -17.90 -23.90
C LYS A 183 -32.40 -16.58 -23.28
N PHE A 184 -33.70 -16.45 -23.05
CA PHE A 184 -34.28 -15.30 -22.37
C PHE A 184 -34.66 -15.63 -20.90
N PRO A 185 -34.36 -14.75 -19.93
CA PRO A 185 -33.45 -13.60 -20.04
C PRO A 185 -31.98 -14.05 -20.06
N LEU A 186 -31.08 -13.18 -20.57
CA LEU A 186 -29.63 -13.36 -20.41
C LEU A 186 -29.28 -13.39 -18.91
N ASP A 187 -28.31 -14.21 -18.54
CA ASP A 187 -27.75 -14.17 -17.20
C ASP A 187 -26.79 -12.98 -17.01
N GLU A 188 -26.41 -12.70 -15.76
CA GLU A 188 -25.57 -11.55 -15.43
C GLU A 188 -24.15 -11.66 -16.01
N GLU A 189 -23.64 -12.88 -16.19
CA GLU A 189 -22.31 -13.10 -16.78
C GLU A 189 -22.32 -12.80 -18.28
N GLN A 190 -23.37 -13.22 -19.00
CA GLN A 190 -23.60 -12.89 -20.41
C GLN A 190 -23.81 -11.38 -20.62
N LYS A 191 -24.57 -10.72 -19.74
CA LYS A 191 -24.77 -9.26 -19.80
C LYS A 191 -23.46 -8.51 -19.58
N LEU A 192 -22.68 -8.88 -18.56
CA LEU A 192 -21.41 -8.23 -18.26
C LEU A 192 -20.37 -8.47 -19.37
N TYR A 193 -20.31 -9.68 -19.93
CA TYR A 193 -19.46 -10.00 -21.08
C TYR A 193 -19.79 -9.11 -22.28
N ALA A 194 -21.07 -9.06 -22.68
CA ALA A 194 -21.53 -8.26 -23.80
C ALA A 194 -21.27 -6.76 -23.56
N ALA A 195 -21.62 -6.25 -22.37
CA ALA A 195 -21.39 -4.85 -22.07
C ALA A 195 -19.90 -4.46 -22.12
N THR A 196 -19.03 -5.36 -21.66
CA THR A 196 -17.58 -5.17 -21.67
C THR A 196 -17.01 -5.14 -23.09
N ASP A 197 -17.47 -6.03 -23.97
CA ASP A 197 -17.01 -6.09 -25.37
C ASP A 197 -17.38 -4.81 -26.13
N ALA A 198 -18.62 -4.34 -26.01
CA ALA A 198 -19.03 -3.08 -26.61
C ALA A 198 -18.31 -1.88 -25.96
N TYR A 199 -18.09 -1.89 -24.65
CA TYR A 199 -17.41 -0.80 -23.94
C TYR A 199 -15.98 -0.56 -24.43
N VAL A 200 -15.19 -1.62 -24.60
CA VAL A 200 -13.82 -1.49 -25.13
C VAL A 200 -13.81 -0.81 -26.48
N ARG A 201 -14.77 -1.15 -27.33
CA ARG A 201 -14.91 -0.61 -28.69
C ARG A 201 -15.38 0.84 -28.69
N ALA A 202 -16.14 1.25 -27.67
CA ALA A 202 -16.64 2.61 -27.48
C ALA A 202 -15.61 3.58 -26.89
N LYS A 203 -14.54 3.06 -26.28
CA LYS A 203 -13.56 3.85 -25.52
C LYS A 203 -12.73 4.79 -26.40
N LYS A 204 -13.38 5.84 -26.92
CA LYS A 204 -12.78 6.99 -27.59
C LYS A 204 -12.24 7.96 -26.56
N SER A 205 -11.04 7.69 -26.03
CA SER A 205 -10.12 8.66 -25.42
C SER A 205 -9.02 7.99 -24.59
N GLN A 206 -8.30 7.05 -25.21
CA GLN A 206 -6.91 6.78 -24.85
C GLN A 206 -6.09 6.25 -26.04
N LEU A 207 -6.55 6.51 -27.27
CA LEU A 207 -5.67 6.47 -28.44
C LEU A 207 -4.66 7.62 -28.27
N PRO A 208 -3.35 7.32 -28.19
CA PRO A 208 -2.35 8.35 -27.96
C PRO A 208 -2.28 9.26 -29.20
N LEU A 209 -2.83 10.47 -29.10
CA LEU A 209 -2.07 11.59 -29.62
C LEU A 209 -1.01 11.92 -28.56
N PRO A 210 0.28 11.69 -28.86
CA PRO A 210 0.84 11.95 -30.18
C PRO A 210 1.85 10.90 -30.69
N LEU A 211 1.37 9.96 -31.52
CA LEU A 211 2.21 9.40 -32.60
C LEU A 211 2.60 10.50 -33.62
N ALA A 212 1.88 11.63 -33.65
CA ALA A 212 2.22 12.83 -34.42
C ALA A 212 3.46 13.59 -33.87
N CYS A 213 3.72 13.56 -32.56
CA CYS A 213 4.92 14.13 -31.95
C CYS A 213 6.08 13.14 -32.02
N TYR A 214 5.81 11.83 -31.96
CA TYR A 214 6.82 10.82 -32.29
C TYR A 214 7.18 10.85 -33.79
N LEU A 215 6.23 11.10 -34.69
CA LEU A 215 6.51 11.33 -36.11
C LEU A 215 7.28 12.64 -36.33
N LEU A 216 6.96 13.74 -35.63
CA LEU A 216 7.78 14.96 -35.72
C LEU A 216 9.19 14.74 -35.17
N LEU A 217 9.35 14.04 -34.04
CA LEU A 217 10.68 13.71 -33.49
C LEU A 217 11.44 12.73 -34.41
N PHE A 218 10.77 11.74 -34.99
CA PHE A 218 11.36 10.72 -35.88
C PHE A 218 11.65 11.25 -37.29
N LEU A 219 10.82 12.15 -37.81
CA LEU A 219 11.08 12.86 -39.07
C LEU A 219 12.21 13.88 -38.87
N MET A 220 12.23 14.65 -37.78
CA MET A 220 13.27 15.66 -37.55
C MET A 220 14.63 15.08 -37.14
N THR A 221 14.68 13.94 -36.45
CA THR A 221 15.95 13.23 -36.17
C THR A 221 16.54 12.52 -37.39
N ASN A 222 15.72 12.14 -38.37
CA ASN A 222 16.20 11.59 -39.65
C ASN A 222 16.54 12.66 -40.70
N PHE A 223 16.00 13.88 -40.59
CA PHE A 223 16.45 15.02 -41.42
C PHE A 223 17.86 15.51 -41.07
N SER A 224 18.42 15.13 -39.92
CA SER A 224 19.84 15.38 -39.60
C SER A 224 20.80 14.33 -40.19
N LYS A 225 20.29 13.27 -40.84
CA LYS A 225 21.13 12.21 -41.44
C LYS A 225 21.09 12.13 -42.97
N HIS A 226 20.16 12.83 -43.61
CA HIS A 226 20.19 13.03 -45.06
C HIS A 226 20.17 14.52 -45.37
N GLY A 227 21.35 15.05 -45.71
CA GLY A 227 21.48 16.40 -46.22
C GLY A 227 20.64 16.57 -47.48
N VAL A 228 19.64 17.44 -47.41
CA VAL A 228 19.01 18.02 -48.60
C VAL A 228 19.29 19.51 -48.54
N SER A 229 20.21 19.92 -49.41
CA SER A 229 20.51 21.30 -49.73
C SER A 229 19.31 21.93 -50.44
N GLY A 230 18.74 22.99 -49.85
CA GLY A 230 17.92 23.96 -50.57
C GLY A 230 16.61 24.32 -49.90
N CYS A 231 16.61 25.36 -49.05
CA CYS A 231 15.59 26.41 -49.01
C CYS A 231 16.02 27.52 -48.03
N SER A 232 16.14 28.76 -48.49
CA SER A 232 16.75 29.90 -47.78
C SER A 232 15.76 30.79 -46.99
N MET A 233 14.56 30.32 -46.68
CA MET A 233 13.57 31.08 -45.90
C MET A 233 13.06 30.22 -44.74
N GLN A 234 13.70 30.29 -43.56
CA GLN A 234 13.11 29.91 -42.25
C GLN A 234 14.05 30.02 -41.02
N ARG A 235 15.23 30.67 -41.10
CA ARG A 235 16.18 30.67 -39.96
C ARG A 235 15.71 31.45 -38.72
N GLU A 236 14.95 32.53 -38.86
CA GLU A 236 14.51 33.33 -37.70
C GLU A 236 13.33 32.68 -36.94
N ASN A 237 12.40 32.03 -37.65
CA ASN A 237 11.30 31.30 -37.02
C ASN A 237 11.77 29.98 -36.37
N CYS A 238 12.78 29.31 -36.94
CA CYS A 238 13.39 28.13 -36.32
C CYS A 238 14.16 28.48 -35.03
N GLN A 239 14.84 29.63 -34.95
CA GLN A 239 15.53 30.05 -33.72
C GLN A 239 14.58 30.48 -32.60
N ALA A 240 13.45 31.10 -32.94
CA ALA A 240 12.39 31.39 -31.96
C ALA A 240 11.71 30.11 -31.46
N ALA A 241 11.44 29.15 -32.35
CA ALA A 241 10.92 27.83 -32.01
C ALA A 241 11.92 27.00 -31.20
N GLU A 242 13.22 27.04 -31.50
CA GLU A 242 14.28 26.38 -30.72
C GLU A 242 14.42 26.96 -29.32
N ARG A 243 14.34 28.29 -29.15
CA ARG A 243 14.37 28.92 -27.82
C ARG A 243 13.12 28.59 -27.01
N PHE A 244 11.95 28.57 -27.65
CA PHE A 244 10.68 28.17 -27.03
C PHE A 244 10.67 26.67 -26.66
N LEU A 245 11.25 25.80 -27.50
CA LEU A 245 11.39 24.37 -27.26
C LEU A 245 12.47 24.04 -26.23
N GLN A 246 13.60 24.76 -26.18
CA GLN A 246 14.63 24.57 -25.14
C GLN A 246 14.12 24.98 -23.76
N HIS A 247 13.32 26.05 -23.65
CA HIS A 247 12.70 26.45 -22.38
C HIS A 247 11.58 25.48 -21.93
N ASN A 248 10.84 24.89 -22.87
CA ASN A 248 9.66 24.06 -22.56
C ASN A 248 9.88 22.55 -22.72
N LEU A 249 11.06 22.09 -23.16
CA LEU A 249 11.41 20.66 -23.29
C LEU A 249 11.22 19.93 -21.95
N HIS A 250 11.53 20.62 -20.86
CA HIS A 250 11.39 20.10 -19.51
C HIS A 250 9.91 19.96 -19.10
N ILE A 251 9.04 20.89 -19.52
CA ILE A 251 7.59 20.83 -19.29
C ILE A 251 6.99 19.69 -20.09
N ILE A 252 7.40 19.49 -21.35
CA ILE A 252 6.91 18.38 -22.19
C ILE A 252 7.36 17.02 -21.61
N HIS A 253 8.60 16.90 -21.13
CA HIS A 253 9.08 15.69 -20.45
C HIS A 253 8.35 15.42 -19.13
N VAL A 254 8.10 16.45 -18.33
CA VAL A 254 7.37 16.35 -17.06
C VAL A 254 5.90 16.02 -17.30
N VAL A 255 5.24 16.67 -18.27
CA VAL A 255 3.85 16.38 -18.66
C VAL A 255 3.75 14.97 -19.24
N ALA A 256 4.71 14.52 -20.05
CA ALA A 256 4.75 13.13 -20.53
C ALA A 256 4.95 12.13 -19.37
N LYS A 257 5.88 12.39 -18.45
CA LYS A 257 6.10 11.55 -17.27
C LYS A 257 4.88 11.53 -16.35
N ILE A 258 4.18 12.66 -16.20
CA ILE A 258 2.95 12.73 -15.41
C ILE A 258 1.79 12.02 -16.12
N LYS A 259 1.65 12.17 -17.44
CA LYS A 259 0.57 11.58 -18.23
C LYS A 259 0.71 10.07 -18.42
N TYR A 260 1.93 9.55 -18.54
CA TYR A 260 2.20 8.12 -18.78
C TYR A 260 2.61 7.32 -17.52
N VAL A 261 3.16 7.96 -16.47
CA VAL A 261 3.59 7.26 -15.24
C VAL A 261 2.71 7.61 -14.03
N LEU A 262 2.32 8.89 -13.83
CA LEU A 262 1.54 9.27 -12.65
C LEU A 262 0.02 9.13 -12.83
N LEU A 263 -0.56 9.46 -13.99
CA LEU A 263 -2.02 9.46 -14.19
C LEU A 263 -2.70 8.11 -13.85
N PRO A 264 -2.14 6.94 -14.22
CA PRO A 264 -2.67 5.63 -13.80
C PRO A 264 -2.55 5.34 -12.29
N LEU A 265 -1.70 6.10 -11.57
CA LEU A 265 -1.45 5.97 -10.13
C LEU A 265 -2.20 7.02 -9.29
N ILE A 266 -2.87 8.00 -9.91
CA ILE A 266 -3.67 9.00 -9.19
C ILE A 266 -4.91 8.32 -8.61
N GLN A 267 -5.04 8.37 -7.28
CA GLN A 267 -6.20 7.79 -6.61
C GLN A 267 -7.48 8.56 -6.98
N ARG A 268 -8.62 7.88 -7.07
CA ARG A 268 -9.93 8.53 -7.40
C ARG A 268 -10.21 9.79 -6.58
N VAL A 269 -9.86 9.78 -5.30
CA VAL A 269 -10.07 10.93 -4.40
C VAL A 269 -9.13 12.09 -4.71
N GLN A 270 -7.89 11.82 -5.10
CA GLN A 270 -6.95 12.86 -5.55
C GLN A 270 -7.43 13.49 -6.86
N TRP A 271 -7.89 12.69 -7.82
CA TRP A 271 -8.45 13.20 -9.07
C TRP A 271 -9.68 14.08 -8.85
N LYS A 272 -10.58 13.70 -7.93
CA LYS A 272 -11.75 14.52 -7.58
C LYS A 272 -11.37 15.93 -7.12
N VAL A 273 -10.31 16.06 -6.33
CA VAL A 273 -9.80 17.37 -5.88
C VAL A 273 -9.16 18.12 -7.05
N ILE A 274 -8.27 17.44 -7.79
CA ILE A 274 -7.55 18.01 -8.93
C ILE A 274 -8.51 18.55 -9.99
N HIS A 275 -9.51 17.76 -10.39
CA HIS A 275 -10.54 18.13 -11.35
C HIS A 275 -11.33 19.35 -10.87
N SER A 276 -11.75 19.36 -9.60
CA SER A 276 -12.50 20.48 -9.04
C SER A 276 -11.71 21.79 -9.01
N VAL A 277 -10.38 21.71 -8.86
CA VAL A 277 -9.50 22.87 -8.90
C VAL A 277 -9.23 23.33 -10.34
N LEU A 278 -9.05 22.38 -11.27
CA LEU A 278 -8.70 22.68 -12.66
C LEU A 278 -9.88 23.16 -13.48
N GLU A 279 -10.98 22.39 -13.49
CA GLU A 279 -12.16 22.61 -14.34
C GLU A 279 -13.15 23.54 -13.65
N ASP A 280 -13.56 23.22 -12.42
CA ASP A 280 -14.62 23.97 -11.73
C ASP A 280 -14.11 25.30 -11.11
N LYS A 281 -12.79 25.49 -11.03
CA LYS A 281 -12.13 26.60 -10.30
C LYS A 281 -12.69 26.79 -8.88
N ARG A 282 -13.01 25.68 -8.21
CA ARG A 282 -13.74 25.67 -6.95
C ARG A 282 -12.80 25.59 -5.75
N ASP A 283 -13.16 26.27 -4.66
CA ASP A 283 -12.47 26.12 -3.37
C ASP A 283 -12.62 24.68 -2.85
N ASN A 284 -11.60 24.15 -2.19
CA ASN A 284 -11.58 22.76 -1.72
C ASN A 284 -11.11 22.69 -0.26
N LEU A 285 -11.80 21.89 0.55
CA LEU A 285 -11.33 21.46 1.87
C LEU A 285 -11.05 19.96 1.81
N VAL A 286 -9.78 19.60 1.92
CA VAL A 286 -9.27 18.24 1.74
C VAL A 286 -8.81 17.68 3.07
N VAL A 287 -9.56 16.70 3.58
CA VAL A 287 -9.20 15.96 4.79
C VAL A 287 -8.76 14.56 4.38
N MET A 288 -7.45 14.40 4.23
CA MET A 288 -6.83 13.16 3.79
C MET A 288 -5.85 12.68 4.85
N ALA A 289 -5.98 11.42 5.27
CA ALA A 289 -5.08 10.82 6.24
C ALA A 289 -3.60 10.94 5.81
N THR A 290 -2.69 10.85 6.78
CA THR A 290 -1.24 10.85 6.53
C THR A 290 -0.88 9.74 5.53
N GLY A 291 -0.01 10.04 4.56
CA GLY A 291 0.42 9.08 3.54
C GLY A 291 -0.48 8.94 2.30
N TYR A 292 -1.69 9.53 2.27
CA TYR A 292 -2.60 9.47 1.10
C TYR A 292 -2.17 10.32 -0.11
N GLY A 293 -1.03 11.02 -0.05
CA GLY A 293 -0.53 11.83 -1.17
C GLY A 293 -1.23 13.19 -1.36
N LYS A 294 -1.51 13.89 -0.25
CA LYS A 294 -2.06 15.26 -0.24
C LYS A 294 -1.33 16.23 -1.19
N SER A 295 0.01 16.13 -1.21
CA SER A 295 0.87 17.03 -1.97
C SER A 295 0.56 17.05 -3.46
N LEU A 296 0.18 15.91 -4.03
CA LEU A 296 -0.15 15.80 -5.45
C LEU A 296 -1.37 16.66 -5.82
N CYS A 297 -2.33 16.84 -4.90
CA CYS A 297 -3.56 17.59 -5.15
C CYS A 297 -3.30 19.07 -5.45
N TYR A 298 -2.20 19.65 -4.93
CA TYR A 298 -1.83 21.04 -5.17
C TYR A 298 -0.58 21.21 -6.03
N GLN A 299 0.30 20.20 -6.11
CA GLN A 299 1.50 20.27 -6.96
C GLN A 299 1.19 20.01 -8.43
N PHE A 300 0.23 19.13 -8.73
CA PHE A 300 -0.10 18.77 -10.11
C PHE A 300 -0.76 19.92 -10.91
N PRO A 301 -1.78 20.63 -10.40
CA PRO A 301 -2.47 21.65 -11.18
C PRO A 301 -1.58 22.74 -11.81
N PRO A 302 -0.66 23.41 -11.10
CA PRO A 302 0.19 24.44 -11.71
C PRO A 302 1.17 23.89 -12.75
N VAL A 303 1.62 22.64 -12.58
CA VAL A 303 2.47 21.98 -13.56
C VAL A 303 1.69 21.66 -14.83
N TYR A 304 0.42 21.28 -14.71
CA TYR A 304 -0.46 20.99 -15.83
C TYR A 304 -0.89 22.24 -16.59
N THR A 305 -1.30 23.31 -15.88
CA THR A 305 -1.77 24.55 -16.52
C THR A 305 -0.64 25.43 -17.04
N GLY A 306 0.59 25.20 -16.59
CA GLY A 306 1.72 26.10 -16.88
C GLY A 306 1.67 27.42 -16.11
N GLY A 307 0.74 27.58 -15.15
CA GLY A 307 0.69 28.72 -14.22
C GLY A 307 1.52 28.47 -12.96
N THR A 308 1.34 29.33 -11.96
CA THR A 308 2.04 29.23 -10.67
C THR A 308 1.12 28.73 -9.56
N GLY A 309 1.57 27.78 -8.75
CA GLY A 309 0.88 27.35 -7.53
C GLY A 309 1.55 27.95 -6.30
N ILE A 310 0.76 28.61 -5.45
CA ILE A 310 1.24 29.15 -4.17
C ILE A 310 0.93 28.16 -3.07
N VAL A 311 1.92 27.77 -2.27
CA VAL A 311 1.75 26.82 -1.16
C VAL A 311 2.15 27.49 0.15
N ILE A 312 1.19 27.61 1.06
CA ILE A 312 1.37 28.21 2.38
C ILE A 312 1.53 27.07 3.40
N CYS A 313 2.70 26.99 4.03
CA CYS A 313 3.03 25.95 5.00
C CYS A 313 3.51 26.56 6.34
N PRO A 314 3.21 25.89 7.48
CA PRO A 314 3.64 26.39 8.79
C PRO A 314 5.14 26.21 9.08
N LEU A 315 5.83 25.34 8.33
CA LEU A 315 7.18 24.88 8.66
C LEU A 315 8.15 24.99 7.49
N ILE A 316 9.25 25.70 7.72
CA ILE A 316 10.32 25.90 6.73
C ILE A 316 10.97 24.57 6.34
N SER A 317 11.26 23.69 7.30
CA SER A 317 11.89 22.39 7.01
C SER A 317 11.04 21.53 6.06
N LEU A 318 9.71 21.57 6.18
CA LEU A 318 8.82 20.85 5.28
C LEU A 318 8.83 21.46 3.87
N MET A 319 8.91 22.79 3.77
CA MET A 319 9.03 23.49 2.49
C MET A 319 10.34 23.12 1.78
N GLU A 320 11.47 23.10 2.50
CA GLU A 320 12.77 22.70 1.94
C GLU A 320 12.75 21.27 1.38
N ASP A 321 12.20 20.31 2.12
CA ASP A 321 12.08 18.91 1.67
C ASP A 321 11.22 18.80 0.39
N GLN A 322 10.10 19.52 0.33
CA GLN A 322 9.20 19.49 -0.83
C GLN A 322 9.80 20.18 -2.06
N VAL A 323 10.52 21.29 -1.88
CA VAL A 323 11.25 21.97 -2.97
C VAL A 323 12.35 21.06 -3.52
N LEU A 324 13.11 20.39 -2.66
CA LEU A 324 14.12 19.42 -3.09
C LEU A 324 13.49 18.29 -3.91
N GLN A 325 12.38 17.71 -3.43
CA GLN A 325 11.68 16.63 -4.14
C GLN A 325 11.18 17.04 -5.53
N LEU A 326 10.60 18.24 -5.65
CA LEU A 326 10.14 18.78 -6.92
C LEU A 326 11.32 19.07 -7.87
N THR A 327 12.38 19.69 -7.36
CA THR A 327 13.60 20.00 -8.13
C THR A 327 14.26 18.73 -8.66
N MET A 328 14.34 17.67 -7.86
CA MET A 328 14.85 16.37 -8.29
C MET A 328 13.95 15.67 -9.32
N SER A 329 12.65 15.99 -9.31
CA SER A 329 11.70 15.57 -10.35
C SER A 329 11.77 16.47 -11.59
N GLY A 330 12.63 17.49 -11.56
CA GLY A 330 12.80 18.51 -12.59
C GLY A 330 11.61 19.48 -12.70
N ILE A 331 10.85 19.63 -11.62
CA ILE A 331 9.81 20.65 -11.51
C ILE A 331 10.43 21.87 -10.81
N SER A 332 10.44 23.00 -11.51
CA SER A 332 10.94 24.26 -10.96
C SER A 332 10.09 24.72 -9.78
N SER A 333 10.72 24.81 -8.60
CA SER A 333 10.06 25.25 -7.37
C SER A 333 11.03 26.02 -6.48
N CYS A 334 10.51 26.92 -5.64
CA CYS A 334 11.33 27.70 -4.72
C CYS A 334 10.62 27.97 -3.39
N LEU A 335 11.42 28.35 -2.39
CA LEU A 335 10.93 28.88 -1.13
C LEU A 335 11.04 30.41 -1.17
N LEU A 336 9.94 31.10 -0.91
CA LEU A 336 9.87 32.55 -0.82
C LEU A 336 9.68 32.99 0.65
N GLY A 337 10.60 33.83 1.12
CA GLY A 337 10.61 34.38 2.47
C GLY A 337 11.49 35.62 2.57
N SER A 338 11.61 36.19 3.77
CA SER A 338 12.35 37.43 4.02
C SER A 338 13.85 37.32 3.74
N ALA A 339 14.43 36.12 3.80
CA ALA A 339 15.87 35.88 3.62
C ALA A 339 16.29 35.60 2.15
N GLN A 340 15.39 35.69 1.18
CA GLN A 340 15.69 35.34 -0.21
C GLN A 340 16.35 36.49 -1.00
N SER A 341 17.22 36.13 -1.94
CA SER A 341 17.92 37.09 -2.80
C SER A 341 16.98 37.78 -3.80
N LYS A 342 17.42 38.92 -4.36
CA LYS A 342 16.67 39.69 -5.35
C LYS A 342 16.39 38.87 -6.62
N ASP A 343 17.34 38.04 -7.03
CA ASP A 343 17.27 37.19 -8.22
C ASP A 343 16.10 36.19 -8.18
N VAL A 344 15.75 35.66 -6.99
CA VAL A 344 14.61 34.75 -6.83
C VAL A 344 13.30 35.48 -7.11
N LYS A 345 13.17 36.73 -6.65
CA LYS A 345 11.96 37.54 -6.88
C LYS A 345 11.79 37.89 -8.35
N ASP A 346 12.89 38.24 -9.03
CA ASP A 346 12.87 38.56 -10.46
C ASP A 346 12.55 37.31 -11.30
N SER A 347 13.09 36.15 -10.91
CA SER A 347 12.78 34.85 -11.52
C SER A 347 11.32 34.42 -11.32
N ILE A 348 10.72 34.76 -10.17
CA ILE A 348 9.29 34.55 -9.93
C ILE A 348 8.47 35.41 -10.88
N LYS A 349 8.80 36.71 -11.02
CA LYS A 349 8.11 37.62 -11.94
C LYS A 349 8.27 37.23 -13.41
N ALA A 350 9.38 36.59 -13.77
CA ALA A 350 9.61 36.01 -15.09
C ALA A 350 8.85 34.68 -15.30
N GLY A 351 8.12 34.18 -14.31
CA GLY A 351 7.35 32.95 -14.42
C GLY A 351 8.19 31.67 -14.41
N LEU A 352 9.43 31.68 -13.92
CA LEU A 352 10.32 30.51 -14.00
C LEU A 352 9.96 29.37 -13.04
N TYR A 353 9.15 29.63 -12.01
CA TYR A 353 8.76 28.64 -11.00
C TYR A 353 7.31 28.19 -11.16
N ARG A 354 7.06 26.88 -11.00
CA ARG A 354 5.71 26.31 -11.04
C ARG A 354 5.07 26.24 -9.65
N VAL A 355 5.88 26.03 -8.62
CA VAL A 355 5.40 25.93 -7.23
C VAL A 355 6.24 26.83 -6.33
N ILE A 356 5.60 27.73 -5.60
CA ILE A 356 6.24 28.67 -4.68
C ILE A 356 5.74 28.39 -3.27
N TYR A 357 6.66 28.03 -2.37
CA TYR A 357 6.37 27.79 -0.96
C TYR A 357 6.61 29.06 -0.13
N MET A 358 5.71 29.40 0.80
CA MET A 358 5.88 30.53 1.70
C MET A 358 5.24 30.30 3.08
N THR A 359 5.67 31.06 4.07
CA THR A 359 5.07 31.02 5.41
C THR A 359 3.80 31.88 5.47
N PRO A 360 2.84 31.58 6.37
CA PRO A 360 1.63 32.38 6.54
C PRO A 360 1.93 33.83 6.96
N GLU A 361 3.00 34.06 7.73
CA GLU A 361 3.44 35.40 8.13
C GLU A 361 3.90 36.22 6.92
N PHE A 362 4.68 35.60 6.03
CA PHE A 362 5.16 36.26 4.82
C PHE A 362 4.01 36.55 3.86
N CYS A 363 3.13 35.57 3.65
CA CYS A 363 1.96 35.69 2.79
C CYS A 363 1.04 36.85 3.22
N SER A 364 0.72 36.94 4.51
CA SER A 364 -0.17 37.97 5.05
C SER A 364 0.39 39.39 4.92
N GLY A 365 1.71 39.54 4.88
CA GLY A 365 2.38 40.84 4.74
C GLY A 365 2.66 41.25 3.30
N ASN A 366 2.44 40.38 2.30
CA ASN A 366 2.86 40.59 0.91
C ASN A 366 1.73 40.22 -0.08
N LEU A 367 0.49 40.67 0.19
CA LEU A 367 -0.66 40.40 -0.67
C LEU A 367 -0.54 41.03 -2.06
N GLU A 368 0.04 42.23 -2.15
CA GLU A 368 0.26 42.94 -3.43
C GLU A 368 1.13 42.11 -4.38
N LEU A 369 2.17 41.45 -3.86
CA LEU A 369 3.02 40.57 -4.66
C LEU A 369 2.23 39.39 -5.26
N LEU A 370 1.26 38.85 -4.53
CA LEU A 370 0.42 37.76 -5.04
C LEU A 370 -0.52 38.26 -6.13
N GLN A 371 -1.02 39.49 -6.02
CA GLN A 371 -1.82 40.14 -7.07
C GLN A 371 -1.00 40.39 -8.33
N ASP A 372 0.23 40.88 -8.19
CA ASP A 372 1.17 41.04 -9.31
C ASP A 372 1.43 39.71 -10.03
N ILE A 373 1.66 38.61 -9.28
CA ILE A 373 1.90 37.29 -9.87
C ILE A 373 0.66 36.79 -10.63
N ASP A 374 -0.54 36.98 -10.07
CA ASP A 374 -1.78 36.56 -10.74
C ASP A 374 -2.04 37.34 -12.03
N GLN A 375 -1.78 38.66 -12.03
CA GLN A 375 -1.95 39.50 -13.21
C GLN A 375 -0.92 39.22 -14.31
N THR A 376 0.32 38.86 -13.94
CA THR A 376 1.42 38.67 -14.91
C THR A 376 1.52 37.25 -15.45
N ILE A 377 1.38 36.25 -14.59
CA ILE A 377 1.63 34.84 -14.92
C ILE A 377 0.35 34.00 -14.79
N GLY A 378 -0.53 34.36 -13.87
CA GLY A 378 -1.70 33.58 -13.48
C GLY A 378 -1.39 32.59 -12.37
N ILE A 379 -2.16 32.67 -11.28
CA ILE A 379 -2.10 31.71 -10.18
C ILE A 379 -3.10 30.59 -10.44
N ALA A 380 -2.60 29.36 -10.54
CA ALA A 380 -3.43 28.18 -10.78
C ALA A 380 -4.28 27.82 -9.54
N LEU A 381 -3.69 27.96 -8.35
CA LEU A 381 -4.34 27.74 -7.05
C LEU A 381 -3.50 28.32 -5.90
N ILE A 382 -4.13 28.49 -4.75
CA ILE A 382 -3.46 28.70 -3.46
C ILE A 382 -3.73 27.51 -2.56
N ALA A 383 -2.69 26.78 -2.17
CA ALA A 383 -2.78 25.69 -1.22
C ALA A 383 -2.40 26.15 0.18
N ILE A 384 -3.20 25.76 1.17
CA ILE A 384 -2.92 25.97 2.59
C ILE A 384 -2.73 24.59 3.21
N ASP A 385 -1.49 24.19 3.42
CA ASP A 385 -1.16 22.91 4.05
C ASP A 385 -1.23 23.01 5.57
N GLU A 386 -1.54 21.89 6.23
CA GLU A 386 -1.85 21.83 7.66
C GLU A 386 -2.89 22.88 8.10
N ALA A 387 -3.95 23.03 7.31
CA ALA A 387 -5.01 24.02 7.52
C ALA A 387 -5.68 23.94 8.91
N HIS A 388 -5.55 22.83 9.64
CA HIS A 388 -6.00 22.74 11.03
C HIS A 388 -5.34 23.77 11.96
N CYS A 389 -4.17 24.32 11.61
CA CYS A 389 -3.49 25.38 12.36
C CYS A 389 -4.31 26.68 12.46
N ILE A 390 -5.31 26.88 11.60
CA ILE A 390 -6.18 28.06 11.65
C ILE A 390 -7.19 28.00 12.82
N SER A 391 -7.57 26.79 13.23
CA SER A 391 -8.60 26.60 14.24
C SER A 391 -8.01 26.66 15.63
N GLU A 392 -8.59 27.48 16.51
CA GLU A 392 -8.22 27.49 17.94
C GLU A 392 -8.52 26.13 18.60
N TRP A 393 -9.48 25.39 18.05
CA TRP A 393 -9.84 24.04 18.45
C TRP A 393 -8.92 22.97 17.84
N GLY A 394 -8.00 23.37 16.96
CA GLY A 394 -6.95 22.55 16.41
C GLY A 394 -5.88 22.17 17.45
N HIS A 395 -5.04 21.22 17.09
CA HIS A 395 -3.97 20.72 17.96
C HIS A 395 -2.66 21.55 17.86
N ASP A 396 -2.49 22.34 16.80
CA ASP A 396 -1.35 23.26 16.59
C ASP A 396 -1.83 24.64 16.10
N PHE A 397 -2.64 25.34 16.91
CA PHE A 397 -3.18 26.67 16.56
C PHE A 397 -2.05 27.70 16.33
N ARG A 398 -2.17 28.48 15.24
CA ARG A 398 -1.25 29.57 14.90
C ARG A 398 -2.01 30.81 14.46
N ASN A 399 -1.82 31.90 15.18
CA ASN A 399 -2.49 33.17 14.90
C ASN A 399 -2.18 33.73 13.49
N SER A 400 -1.01 33.41 12.91
CA SER A 400 -0.66 33.83 11.55
C SER A 400 -1.58 33.25 10.47
N PHE A 401 -2.16 32.06 10.70
CA PHE A 401 -3.13 31.48 9.77
C PHE A 401 -4.47 32.23 9.75
N ARG A 402 -4.90 32.84 10.86
CA ARG A 402 -6.15 33.62 10.93
C ARG A 402 -6.13 34.84 10.01
N LYS A 403 -4.94 35.39 9.72
CA LYS A 403 -4.73 36.54 8.82
C LYS A 403 -4.90 36.19 7.34
N LEU A 404 -4.93 34.90 6.99
CA LEU A 404 -5.14 34.42 5.63
C LEU A 404 -6.58 34.61 5.12
N ASN A 405 -7.50 35.06 5.97
CA ASN A 405 -8.88 35.42 5.59
C ASN A 405 -8.96 36.51 4.50
N SER A 406 -7.87 37.26 4.33
CA SER A 406 -7.70 38.33 3.36
C SER A 406 -7.41 37.82 1.94
N LEU A 407 -6.91 36.58 1.80
CA LEU A 407 -6.53 36.01 0.50
C LEU A 407 -7.70 35.96 -0.47
N LYS A 408 -8.86 35.47 -0.03
CA LYS A 408 -10.03 35.36 -0.90
C LYS A 408 -10.62 36.73 -1.27
N LYS A 409 -10.33 37.78 -0.50
CA LYS A 409 -10.68 39.16 -0.85
C LYS A 409 -9.71 39.73 -1.90
N ALA A 410 -8.41 39.48 -1.74
CA ALA A 410 -7.38 39.97 -2.66
C ALA A 410 -7.36 39.23 -4.01
N LEU A 411 -7.66 37.93 -4.00
CA LEU A 411 -7.65 37.02 -5.16
C LEU A 411 -8.95 36.22 -5.22
N PRO A 412 -10.07 36.84 -5.64
CA PRO A 412 -11.39 36.21 -5.59
C PRO A 412 -11.58 35.09 -6.62
N SER A 413 -10.90 35.16 -7.76
CA SER A 413 -10.93 34.21 -8.88
C SER A 413 -10.08 32.96 -8.65
N VAL A 414 -9.06 33.06 -7.79
CA VAL A 414 -8.10 31.97 -7.57
C VAL A 414 -8.71 30.94 -6.59
N PRO A 415 -8.71 29.64 -6.93
CA PRO A 415 -9.23 28.61 -6.03
C PRO A 415 -8.28 28.37 -4.85
N ILE A 416 -8.84 28.28 -3.64
CA ILE A 416 -8.10 27.93 -2.43
C ILE A 416 -8.32 26.46 -2.10
N VAL A 417 -7.22 25.72 -1.90
CA VAL A 417 -7.22 24.32 -1.47
C VAL A 417 -6.66 24.24 -0.05
N ALA A 418 -7.53 24.07 0.95
CA ALA A 418 -7.13 23.85 2.33
C ALA A 418 -6.94 22.36 2.59
N LEU A 419 -5.75 21.92 3.00
CA LEU A 419 -5.43 20.52 3.23
C LEU A 419 -5.07 20.26 4.69
N THR A 420 -5.55 19.16 5.25
CA THR A 420 -5.15 18.71 6.59
C THR A 420 -5.21 17.19 6.73
N ALA A 421 -4.33 16.65 7.57
CA ALA A 421 -4.37 15.24 7.94
C ALA A 421 -5.49 14.89 8.92
N THR A 422 -5.81 15.83 9.82
CA THR A 422 -6.76 15.65 10.90
C THR A 422 -7.65 16.89 10.98
N ALA A 423 -8.96 16.68 10.87
CA ALA A 423 -9.96 17.70 11.14
C ALA A 423 -11.27 17.03 11.53
N SER A 424 -11.70 17.23 12.76
CA SER A 424 -13.06 16.93 13.21
C SER A 424 -14.07 17.84 12.50
N PRO A 425 -15.37 17.49 12.47
CA PRO A 425 -16.39 18.34 11.84
C PRO A 425 -16.35 19.80 12.29
N SER A 426 -16.18 20.06 13.58
CA SER A 426 -16.07 21.43 14.12
C SER A 426 -14.83 22.18 13.62
N ILE A 427 -13.70 21.50 13.46
CA ILE A 427 -12.48 22.10 12.90
C ILE A 427 -12.68 22.41 11.41
N ARG A 428 -13.40 21.56 10.67
CA ARG A 428 -13.67 21.79 9.23
C ARG A 428 -14.49 23.05 9.02
N GLU A 429 -15.55 23.24 9.80
CA GLU A 429 -16.38 24.45 9.76
C GLU A 429 -15.55 25.70 10.08
N ASP A 430 -14.71 25.65 11.12
CA ASP A 430 -13.84 26.77 11.49
C ASP A 430 -12.82 27.09 10.37
N ILE A 431 -12.26 26.09 9.69
CA ILE A 431 -11.38 26.31 8.52
C ILE A 431 -12.13 27.03 7.39
N VAL A 432 -13.34 26.55 7.04
CA VAL A 432 -14.15 27.14 5.95
C VAL A 432 -14.49 28.60 6.27
N ASN A 433 -14.94 28.86 7.49
CA ASN A 433 -15.34 30.19 7.94
C ASN A 433 -14.15 31.15 8.01
N CYS A 434 -13.01 30.70 8.57
CA CYS A 434 -11.83 31.55 8.71
C CYS A 434 -11.18 31.89 7.38
N LEU A 435 -11.17 30.97 6.41
CA LEU A 435 -10.60 31.22 5.09
C LEU A 435 -11.58 31.88 4.12
N ASN A 436 -12.84 32.11 4.53
CA ASN A 436 -13.91 32.60 3.68
C ASN A 436 -14.09 31.77 2.39
N LEU A 437 -13.99 30.44 2.49
CA LEU A 437 -14.11 29.57 1.32
C LEU A 437 -15.54 29.63 0.76
N LYS A 438 -15.66 29.81 -0.56
CA LYS A 438 -16.97 29.96 -1.22
C LYS A 438 -17.46 28.61 -1.71
N ASN A 439 -18.53 28.09 -1.08
CA ASN A 439 -19.15 26.80 -1.41
C ASN A 439 -18.10 25.69 -1.67
N PRO A 440 -17.17 25.41 -0.73
CA PRO A 440 -16.04 24.54 -1.01
C PRO A 440 -16.46 23.09 -1.24
N GLN A 441 -15.75 22.39 -2.12
CA GLN A 441 -15.83 20.93 -2.19
C GLN A 441 -15.11 20.33 -0.98
N ILE A 442 -15.88 19.70 -0.07
CA ILE A 442 -15.33 19.00 1.09
C ILE A 442 -15.07 17.54 0.72
N THR A 443 -13.79 17.14 0.74
CA THR A 443 -13.37 15.78 0.41
C THR A 443 -12.71 15.13 1.62
N CYS A 444 -13.33 14.08 2.16
CA CYS A 444 -12.79 13.30 3.26
C CYS A 444 -12.49 11.85 2.84
N THR A 445 -11.24 11.41 3.00
CA THR A 445 -10.88 9.98 2.88
C THR A 445 -11.19 9.25 4.18
N SER A 446 -11.10 7.91 4.16
CA SER A 446 -11.03 7.17 5.41
C SER A 446 -9.75 7.56 6.17
N PHE A 447 -9.85 7.52 7.50
CA PHE A 447 -8.71 7.65 8.41
C PHE A 447 -8.06 6.29 8.68
N ASP A 448 -8.48 5.24 7.97
CA ASP A 448 -7.92 3.92 8.15
C ASP A 448 -6.53 3.79 7.50
N ARG A 449 -5.62 3.18 8.26
CA ARG A 449 -4.23 2.90 7.88
C ARG A 449 -3.96 1.42 8.14
N PRO A 450 -4.44 0.50 7.28
CA PRO A 450 -4.43 -0.94 7.55
C PRO A 450 -3.03 -1.51 7.82
N ASN A 451 -2.00 -0.86 7.27
CA ASN A 451 -0.61 -1.23 7.45
C ASN A 451 -0.01 -0.89 8.84
N LEU A 452 -0.73 -0.19 9.72
CA LEU A 452 -0.27 0.16 11.06
C LEU A 452 -0.84 -0.77 12.12
N TYR A 453 0.00 -1.56 12.79
CA TYR A 453 -0.38 -2.32 13.98
C TYR A 453 -0.35 -1.41 15.22
N LEU A 454 -1.39 -1.46 16.05
CA LEU A 454 -1.55 -0.58 17.23
C LEU A 454 -1.46 -1.38 18.54
N GLU A 455 -0.62 -0.95 19.48
CA GLU A 455 -0.49 -1.60 20.78
C GLU A 455 -0.31 -0.60 21.93
N VAL A 456 -0.96 -0.88 23.06
CA VAL A 456 -0.87 -0.05 24.27
C VAL A 456 -0.40 -0.90 25.44
N GLY A 457 0.76 -0.55 26.00
CA GLY A 457 1.37 -1.17 27.16
C GLY A 457 1.48 -0.22 28.36
N ARG A 458 1.83 -0.79 29.51
CA ARG A 458 2.15 -0.04 30.74
C ARG A 458 3.66 0.10 30.87
N GLN A 459 4.13 1.26 31.32
CA GLN A 459 5.54 1.42 31.70
C GLN A 459 5.83 0.61 32.97
N SER A 460 6.99 -0.05 33.01
CA SER A 460 7.46 -0.75 34.22
C SER A 460 8.15 0.19 35.21
N GLY A 461 8.40 1.43 34.80
CA GLY A 461 9.21 2.40 35.55
C GLY A 461 10.71 2.30 35.25
N ASN A 462 11.12 1.37 34.39
CA ASN A 462 12.50 1.23 33.93
C ASN A 462 12.55 1.33 32.40
N ILE A 463 13.10 2.44 31.90
CA ILE A 463 13.20 2.77 30.47
C ILE A 463 13.89 1.64 29.68
N LEU A 464 15.00 1.12 30.21
CA LEU A 464 15.78 0.08 29.54
C LEU A 464 14.95 -1.20 29.36
N ARG A 465 14.27 -1.64 30.41
CA ARG A 465 13.41 -2.84 30.36
C ARG A 465 12.26 -2.66 29.38
N ASP A 466 11.65 -1.49 29.39
CA ASP A 466 10.48 -1.17 28.59
C ASP A 466 10.81 -1.06 27.09
N LEU A 467 11.98 -0.54 26.74
CA LEU A 467 12.40 -0.39 25.34
C LEU A 467 13.11 -1.63 24.78
N LYS A 468 13.75 -2.43 25.65
CA LYS A 468 14.49 -3.63 25.21
C LYS A 468 13.62 -4.67 24.51
N GLN A 469 12.32 -4.70 24.79
CA GLN A 469 11.38 -5.60 24.11
C GLN A 469 11.20 -5.31 22.61
N PHE A 470 11.57 -4.10 22.15
CA PHE A 470 11.48 -3.68 20.75
C PHE A 470 12.82 -3.80 20.00
N LEU A 471 13.87 -4.28 20.67
CA LEU A 471 15.22 -4.35 20.13
C LEU A 471 15.57 -5.79 19.74
N ILE A 472 16.20 -5.94 18.58
CA ILE A 472 16.83 -7.17 18.11
C ILE A 472 18.30 -7.14 18.50
N ARG A 473 18.83 -8.29 18.95
CA ARG A 473 20.27 -8.46 19.19
C ARG A 473 21.01 -8.63 17.86
N LYS A 474 22.01 -7.78 17.62
CA LYS A 474 22.93 -7.87 16.48
C LYS A 474 24.30 -8.31 17.00
N GLY A 475 24.73 -9.53 16.65
CA GLY A 475 26.01 -10.06 17.12
C GLY A 475 26.10 -10.27 18.64
N SER A 476 27.30 -10.12 19.20
CA SER A 476 27.61 -10.52 20.59
C SER A 476 27.11 -9.56 21.66
N SER A 477 27.01 -8.25 21.40
CA SER A 477 26.70 -7.25 22.45
C SER A 477 25.93 -5.99 22.00
N THR A 478 25.60 -5.83 20.72
CA THR A 478 24.87 -4.64 20.23
C THR A 478 23.39 -4.95 19.97
N TYR A 479 22.56 -3.92 20.12
CA TYR A 479 21.14 -3.97 19.86
C TYR A 479 20.77 -2.98 18.77
N GLU A 480 19.75 -3.33 17.98
CA GLU A 480 19.18 -2.44 16.97
C GLU A 480 17.65 -2.62 16.91
N PHE A 481 16.94 -1.61 16.43
CA PHE A 481 15.52 -1.76 16.07
C PHE A 481 15.38 -2.57 14.78
N GLU A 482 14.17 -3.07 14.49
CA GLU A 482 13.90 -3.75 13.22
C GLU A 482 13.95 -2.80 12.01
N GLY A 483 13.94 -1.48 12.26
CA GLY A 483 14.07 -0.45 11.24
C GLY A 483 14.00 0.96 11.84
N PRO A 484 13.91 2.00 10.98
CA PRO A 484 13.87 3.39 11.42
C PRO A 484 12.73 3.63 12.42
N THR A 485 13.06 4.19 13.57
CA THR A 485 12.17 4.29 14.73
C THR A 485 12.10 5.73 15.26
N ILE A 486 10.89 6.16 15.64
CA ILE A 486 10.70 7.43 16.38
C ILE A 486 10.18 7.12 17.77
N VAL A 487 10.83 7.67 18.80
CA VAL A 487 10.37 7.56 20.19
C VAL A 487 9.89 8.93 20.67
N TYR A 488 8.59 9.11 20.85
CA TYR A 488 8.00 10.32 21.39
C TYR A 488 7.99 10.33 22.92
N CYS A 489 8.59 11.37 23.50
CA CYS A 489 8.68 11.59 24.94
C CYS A 489 7.93 12.87 25.35
N PRO A 490 7.31 12.90 26.55
CA PRO A 490 6.53 14.06 27.02
C PRO A 490 7.39 15.28 27.38
N SER A 491 8.68 15.09 27.67
CA SER A 491 9.57 16.18 28.08
C SER A 491 10.96 16.07 27.47
N ARG A 492 11.68 17.22 27.45
CA ARG A 492 13.09 17.29 27.01
C ARG A 492 13.98 16.39 27.86
N LYS A 493 13.77 16.40 29.18
CA LYS A 493 14.51 15.55 30.12
C LYS A 493 14.30 14.06 29.83
N ALA A 494 13.06 13.64 29.59
CA ALA A 494 12.77 12.24 29.23
C ALA A 494 13.40 11.86 27.88
N THR A 495 13.46 12.79 26.93
CA THR A 495 14.12 12.59 25.64
C THR A 495 15.60 12.24 25.83
N GLU A 496 16.34 13.07 26.57
CA GLU A 496 17.77 12.86 26.85
C GLU A 496 18.02 11.58 27.67
N GLN A 497 17.15 11.26 28.63
CA GLN A 497 17.25 10.03 29.42
C GLN A 497 17.06 8.77 28.55
N VAL A 498 16.10 8.77 27.64
CA VAL A 498 15.86 7.63 26.74
C VAL A 498 17.04 7.45 25.77
N VAL A 499 17.59 8.54 25.21
CA VAL A 499 18.80 8.48 24.37
C VAL A 499 19.97 7.88 25.15
N PHE A 500 20.16 8.32 26.40
CA PHE A 500 21.22 7.79 27.26
C PHE A 500 21.09 6.28 27.50
N GLU A 501 19.89 5.77 27.78
CA GLU A 501 19.67 4.32 27.99
C GLU A 501 19.80 3.50 26.70
N LEU A 502 19.35 4.04 25.55
CA LEU A 502 19.52 3.36 24.25
C LEU A 502 20.99 3.30 23.82
N ASN A 503 21.75 4.36 24.06
CA ASN A 503 23.20 4.39 23.77
C ASN A 503 23.98 3.35 24.58
N LYS A 504 23.57 3.06 25.83
CA LYS A 504 24.17 1.97 26.62
C LYS A 504 24.01 0.59 25.99
N LEU A 505 22.99 0.40 25.16
CA LEU A 505 22.75 -0.84 24.42
C LEU A 505 23.42 -0.84 23.03
N GLY A 506 24.18 0.21 22.71
CA GLY A 506 24.82 0.38 21.41
C GLY A 506 23.86 0.74 20.27
N VAL A 507 22.64 1.19 20.58
CA VAL A 507 21.66 1.62 19.57
C VAL A 507 22.03 3.02 19.06
N THR A 508 22.20 3.17 17.75
CA THR A 508 22.47 4.46 17.11
C THR A 508 21.23 5.36 17.15
N CYS A 509 21.21 6.36 18.04
CA CYS A 509 20.07 7.26 18.20
C CYS A 509 20.45 8.72 18.47
N GLY A 510 19.54 9.64 18.14
CA GLY A 510 19.68 11.08 18.37
C GLY A 510 18.49 11.69 19.11
N ALA A 511 18.75 12.72 19.93
CA ALA A 511 17.69 13.51 20.58
C ALA A 511 17.15 14.58 19.63
N TYR A 512 15.86 14.91 19.71
CA TYR A 512 15.29 16.05 19.00
C TYR A 512 14.24 16.79 19.83
N HIS A 513 14.57 18.01 20.27
CA HIS A 513 13.61 18.86 20.96
C HIS A 513 13.96 20.35 20.83
N ALA A 514 12.97 21.22 21.12
CA ALA A 514 13.10 22.67 21.00
C ALA A 514 14.23 23.31 21.84
N GLY A 515 14.76 22.64 22.86
CA GLY A 515 15.91 23.13 23.64
C GLY A 515 17.28 22.94 22.96
N MET A 516 17.34 22.29 21.79
CA MET A 516 18.60 22.09 21.05
C MET A 516 18.89 23.26 20.12
N GLY A 517 20.18 23.55 19.90
CA GLY A 517 20.62 24.50 18.89
C GLY A 517 20.10 24.14 17.49
N ILE A 518 19.86 25.15 16.66
CA ILE A 518 19.32 24.99 15.30
C ILE A 518 20.17 24.03 14.47
N GLN A 519 21.51 24.19 14.53
CA GLN A 519 22.44 23.33 13.80
C GLN A 519 22.31 21.87 14.23
N LYS A 520 22.35 21.57 15.53
CA LYS A 520 22.24 20.20 16.06
C LYS A 520 20.90 19.54 15.70
N ARG A 521 19.80 20.29 15.67
CA ARG A 521 18.49 19.80 15.21
C ARG A 521 18.53 19.46 13.72
N ARG A 522 19.13 20.34 12.90
CA ARG A 522 19.29 20.12 11.45
C ARG A 522 20.14 18.89 11.17
N ASP A 523 21.25 18.73 11.89
CA ASP A 523 22.16 17.60 11.75
C ASP A 523 21.46 16.28 12.13
N THR A 524 20.77 16.25 13.27
CA THR A 524 20.01 15.06 13.72
C THR A 524 18.90 14.70 12.72
N HIS A 525 18.21 15.71 12.19
CA HIS A 525 17.19 15.50 11.15
C HIS A 525 17.80 14.90 9.88
N HIS A 526 18.90 15.46 9.37
CA HIS A 526 19.58 14.95 8.19
C HIS A 526 20.11 13.52 8.40
N GLN A 527 20.74 13.25 9.54
CA GLN A 527 21.23 11.91 9.91
C GLN A 527 20.09 10.88 9.88
N PHE A 528 18.93 11.22 10.42
CA PHE A 528 17.77 10.33 10.42
C PHE A 528 17.18 10.12 9.03
N MET A 529 17.09 11.19 8.23
CA MET A 529 16.59 11.11 6.86
C MET A 529 17.49 10.26 5.96
N ARG A 530 18.81 10.26 6.22
CA ARG A 530 19.83 9.51 5.48
C ARG A 530 20.12 8.11 6.02
N ASP A 531 19.37 7.64 7.02
CA ASP A 531 19.60 6.34 7.67
C ASP A 531 20.99 6.21 8.35
N GLU A 532 21.62 7.34 8.70
CA GLU A 532 22.87 7.39 9.49
C GLU A 532 22.61 7.11 10.98
N ILE A 533 21.42 7.49 11.47
CA ILE A 533 20.91 7.08 12.78
C ILE A 533 19.61 6.30 12.61
N GLN A 534 19.47 5.23 13.39
CA GLN A 534 18.31 4.34 13.32
C GLN A 534 17.10 4.88 14.08
N CYS A 535 17.34 5.62 15.17
CA CYS A 535 16.28 6.08 16.05
C CYS A 535 16.39 7.58 16.35
N VAL A 536 15.27 8.29 16.28
CA VAL A 536 15.19 9.64 16.87
C VAL A 536 14.24 9.61 18.05
N VAL A 537 14.76 10.06 19.20
CA VAL A 537 13.98 10.29 20.41
C VAL A 537 13.60 11.75 20.44
N ALA A 538 12.32 12.06 20.52
CA ALA A 538 11.82 13.39 20.28
C ALA A 538 10.67 13.80 21.20
N THR A 539 10.51 15.12 21.38
CA THR A 539 9.21 15.66 21.79
C THR A 539 8.34 15.91 20.56
N VAL A 540 7.08 16.33 20.77
CA VAL A 540 6.14 16.70 19.68
C VAL A 540 6.76 17.67 18.67
N ALA A 541 7.77 18.46 19.07
CA ALA A 541 8.51 19.40 18.21
C ALA A 541 9.20 18.75 17.00
N PHE A 542 9.49 17.45 17.02
CA PHE A 542 10.06 16.75 15.87
C PHE A 542 8.99 16.41 14.83
N GLY A 543 7.73 16.26 15.25
CA GLY A 543 6.65 15.67 14.48
C GLY A 543 6.46 16.35 13.14
N MET A 544 5.85 17.53 13.11
CA MET A 544 5.16 18.07 11.94
C MET A 544 5.93 18.10 10.61
N GLY A 545 7.28 18.21 10.59
CA GLY A 545 8.07 18.38 9.37
C GLY A 545 8.65 17.13 8.71
N ILE A 546 8.59 15.95 9.34
CA ILE A 546 9.32 14.77 8.83
C ILE A 546 8.55 14.07 7.71
N ASN A 547 9.21 13.89 6.58
CA ASN A 547 8.72 13.11 5.44
C ASN A 547 9.62 11.90 5.09
N LYS A 548 9.95 11.07 6.09
CA LYS A 548 10.60 9.77 5.86
C LYS A 548 9.55 8.69 5.58
N ALA A 549 9.58 8.11 4.39
CA ALA A 549 8.55 7.17 3.93
C ALA A 549 8.55 5.83 4.69
N ASP A 550 9.72 5.43 5.18
CA ASP A 550 10.05 4.08 5.63
C ASP A 550 10.25 3.92 7.14
N ILE A 551 9.58 4.74 7.94
CA ILE A 551 9.52 4.58 9.40
C ILE A 551 8.76 3.29 9.74
N ARG A 552 9.41 2.36 10.44
CA ARG A 552 8.88 1.03 10.79
C ARG A 552 8.23 0.98 12.16
N MET A 553 8.66 1.84 13.07
CA MET A 553 8.15 1.86 14.43
C MET A 553 8.00 3.28 14.97
N VAL A 554 6.87 3.52 15.64
CA VAL A 554 6.65 4.73 16.44
C VAL A 554 6.32 4.28 17.85
N ILE A 555 7.06 4.79 18.84
CA ILE A 555 6.88 4.47 20.26
C ILE A 555 6.56 5.75 21.01
N HIS A 556 5.43 5.82 21.67
CA HIS A 556 5.12 6.87 22.64
C HIS A 556 5.54 6.41 24.02
N TYR A 557 6.63 6.97 24.54
CA TYR A 557 7.10 6.73 25.90
C TYR A 557 6.50 7.77 26.86
N GLY A 558 5.21 7.62 27.11
CA GLY A 558 4.35 8.51 27.89
C GLY A 558 2.98 8.66 27.22
N ALA A 559 1.96 9.02 27.99
CA ALA A 559 0.63 9.27 27.42
C ALA A 559 0.64 10.45 26.42
N PRO A 560 0.19 10.24 25.17
CA PRO A 560 -0.06 11.33 24.22
C PRO A 560 -1.02 12.37 24.80
N LYS A 561 -0.91 13.62 24.31
CA LYS A 561 -1.74 14.73 24.81
C LYS A 561 -3.22 14.58 24.45
N GLU A 562 -3.49 14.24 23.20
CA GLU A 562 -4.83 14.09 22.62
C GLU A 562 -4.80 13.16 21.40
N MET A 563 -5.98 12.74 20.95
CA MET A 563 -6.14 11.76 19.86
C MET A 563 -5.63 12.29 18.51
N GLU A 564 -5.79 13.59 18.25
CA GLU A 564 -5.33 14.27 17.04
C GLU A 564 -3.81 14.22 16.90
N SER A 565 -3.09 14.65 17.95
CA SER A 565 -1.63 14.59 17.99
C SER A 565 -1.16 13.15 17.86
N TYR A 566 -1.76 12.22 18.62
CA TYR A 566 -1.41 10.81 18.57
C TYR A 566 -1.55 10.25 17.15
N TYR A 567 -2.67 10.51 16.47
CA TYR A 567 -2.89 10.05 15.11
C TYR A 567 -1.90 10.64 14.09
N GLN A 568 -1.58 11.93 14.23
CA GLN A 568 -0.59 12.59 13.37
C GLN A 568 0.81 12.02 13.58
N GLU A 569 1.18 11.72 14.83
CA GLU A 569 2.46 11.16 15.25
C GLU A 569 2.65 9.72 14.75
N ILE A 570 1.69 8.83 14.99
CA ILE A 570 1.74 7.45 14.49
C ILE A 570 1.62 7.38 12.97
N GLY A 571 0.93 8.35 12.35
CA GLY A 571 0.76 8.45 10.90
C GLY A 571 2.05 8.68 10.11
N ARG A 572 3.17 8.90 10.78
CA ARG A 572 4.52 8.96 10.19
C ARG A 572 5.07 7.59 9.84
N ALA A 573 4.63 6.57 10.57
CA ALA A 573 4.97 5.19 10.27
C ALA A 573 4.35 4.74 8.94
N GLY A 574 5.06 3.86 8.22
CA GLY A 574 4.50 3.11 7.10
C GLY A 574 3.92 3.95 5.96
N ARG A 575 4.50 5.11 5.64
CA ARG A 575 4.03 5.96 4.53
C ARG A 575 4.29 5.33 3.15
N ASP A 576 5.24 4.43 3.06
CA ASP A 576 5.47 3.54 1.93
C ASP A 576 4.38 2.46 1.75
N GLY A 577 3.45 2.33 2.70
CA GLY A 577 2.37 1.33 2.68
C GLY A 577 2.77 -0.04 3.22
N LEU A 578 4.03 -0.24 3.61
CA LEU A 578 4.49 -1.49 4.22
C LEU A 578 4.07 -1.57 5.70
N PRO A 579 4.04 -2.78 6.29
CA PRO A 579 3.73 -2.97 7.70
C PRO A 579 4.63 -2.11 8.61
N ALA A 580 4.01 -1.48 9.60
CA ALA A 580 4.69 -0.74 10.65
C ALA A 580 3.91 -0.86 11.97
N SER A 581 4.58 -0.66 13.10
CA SER A 581 3.96 -0.79 14.41
C SER A 581 4.00 0.50 15.22
N CYS A 582 2.96 0.73 16.01
CA CYS A 582 2.78 1.93 16.81
C CYS A 582 2.45 1.52 18.24
N HIS A 583 3.35 1.84 19.16
CA HIS A 583 3.31 1.40 20.55
C HIS A 583 3.13 2.59 21.48
N VAL A 584 2.26 2.49 22.48
CA VAL A 584 2.16 3.48 23.56
C VAL A 584 2.49 2.82 24.89
N LEU A 585 3.50 3.33 25.58
CA LEU A 585 3.84 2.93 26.94
C LEU A 585 3.49 4.08 27.88
N TRP A 586 2.48 3.89 28.75
CA TRP A 586 1.96 4.97 29.59
C TRP A 586 1.75 4.59 31.07
N THR A 587 1.64 5.61 31.91
CA THR A 587 1.26 5.50 33.33
C THR A 587 0.12 6.45 33.70
N ALA A 588 -0.63 6.15 34.75
CA ALA A 588 -1.66 7.07 35.24
C ALA A 588 -1.10 8.42 35.69
N ALA A 589 0.18 8.47 36.09
CA ALA A 589 0.85 9.72 36.46
C ALA A 589 0.99 10.68 35.27
N ASP A 590 1.14 10.16 34.04
CA ASP A 590 1.22 10.97 32.82
C ASP A 590 -0.07 11.76 32.59
N LEU A 591 -1.23 11.11 32.78
CA LEU A 591 -2.54 11.76 32.64
C LEU A 591 -2.78 12.83 33.70
N VAL A 592 -2.32 12.59 34.93
CA VAL A 592 -2.38 13.58 36.02
C VAL A 592 -1.53 14.81 35.69
N LEU A 593 -0.33 14.59 35.14
CA LEU A 593 0.53 15.69 34.71
C LEU A 593 -0.11 16.48 33.56
N ASN A 594 -0.64 15.81 32.54
CA ASN A 594 -1.36 16.47 31.45
C ASN A 594 -2.56 17.29 31.97
N ARG A 595 -3.36 16.74 32.91
CA ARG A 595 -4.49 17.45 33.51
C ARG A 595 -4.05 18.70 34.28
N ARG A 596 -2.92 18.66 34.99
CA ARG A 596 -2.35 19.84 35.67
C ARG A 596 -1.97 20.93 34.68
N LEU A 597 -1.25 20.58 33.61
CA LEU A 597 -0.86 21.53 32.56
C LEU A 597 -2.07 22.19 31.88
N LEU A 598 -3.16 21.44 31.69
CA LEU A 598 -4.40 22.00 31.12
C LEU A 598 -5.12 22.98 32.06
N ASN A 599 -4.93 22.86 33.38
CA ASN A 599 -5.54 23.78 34.34
C ASN A 599 -4.88 25.16 34.36
N GLU A 600 -3.70 25.32 33.78
CA GLU A 600 -3.01 26.61 33.63
C GLU A 600 -3.59 27.45 32.48
N ILE A 601 -4.48 26.88 31.65
CA ILE A 601 -5.13 27.57 30.54
C ILE A 601 -6.21 28.53 31.06
N TYR A 602 -6.06 29.82 30.77
CA TYR A 602 -6.98 30.88 31.19
C TYR A 602 -8.37 30.79 30.53
N ASN A 603 -8.44 30.51 29.22
CA ASN A 603 -9.71 30.43 28.49
C ASN A 603 -10.51 29.18 28.92
N GLU A 604 -11.63 29.38 29.61
CA GLU A 604 -12.44 28.31 30.18
C GLU A 604 -13.03 27.37 29.12
N LYS A 605 -13.58 27.90 28.02
CA LYS A 605 -14.17 27.08 26.95
C LYS A 605 -13.12 26.19 26.30
N PHE A 606 -11.94 26.75 26.02
CA PHE A 606 -10.81 26.01 25.45
C PHE A 606 -10.26 24.97 26.43
N ARG A 607 -10.16 25.32 27.72
CA ARG A 607 -9.75 24.40 28.80
C ARG A 607 -10.69 23.20 28.91
N LEU A 608 -12.01 23.42 28.97
CA LEU A 608 -13.02 22.36 29.02
C LEU A 608 -12.95 21.44 27.80
N TYR A 609 -12.75 22.01 26.61
CA TYR A 609 -12.54 21.22 25.40
C TYR A 609 -11.30 20.33 25.48
N LYS A 610 -10.15 20.88 25.89
CA LYS A 610 -8.91 20.09 26.04
C LYS A 610 -9.03 19.00 27.12
N LEU A 611 -9.73 19.28 28.22
CA LEU A 611 -10.03 18.27 29.24
C LEU A 611 -10.87 17.12 28.67
N LYS A 612 -11.89 17.43 27.85
CA LYS A 612 -12.69 16.42 27.14
C LYS A 612 -11.85 15.61 26.15
N MET A 613 -10.86 16.22 25.48
CA MET A 613 -9.94 15.48 24.60
C MET A 613 -9.00 14.56 25.39
N LEU A 614 -8.54 15.01 26.56
CA LEU A 614 -7.74 14.17 27.47
C LEU A 614 -8.55 12.96 27.98
N GLU A 615 -9.83 13.14 28.32
CA GLU A 615 -10.73 12.04 28.71
C GLU A 615 -10.89 11.01 27.59
N LYS A 616 -11.01 11.46 26.33
CA LYS A 616 -11.05 10.56 25.17
C LYS A 616 -9.74 9.78 25.02
N MET A 617 -8.60 10.42 25.25
CA MET A 617 -7.29 9.77 25.22
C MET A 617 -7.16 8.74 26.35
N GLU A 618 -7.57 9.07 27.57
CA GLU A 618 -7.62 8.15 28.71
C GLU A 618 -8.49 6.93 28.40
N LYS A 619 -9.65 7.13 27.78
CA LYS A 619 -10.52 6.05 27.32
C LYS A 619 -9.84 5.19 26.26
N TYR A 620 -9.14 5.78 25.28
CA TYR A 620 -8.38 5.02 24.28
C TYR A 620 -7.31 4.13 24.93
N LEU A 621 -6.56 4.67 25.88
CA LEU A 621 -5.45 3.99 26.55
C LEU A 621 -5.89 2.86 27.50
N SER A 622 -7.08 2.99 28.09
CA SER A 622 -7.63 2.03 29.06
C SER A 622 -8.63 1.03 28.47
N SER A 623 -9.10 1.26 27.24
CA SER A 623 -10.13 0.40 26.62
C SER A 623 -9.61 -0.99 26.25
N ASN A 624 -10.51 -1.98 26.29
CA ASN A 624 -10.28 -3.33 25.76
C ASN A 624 -10.94 -3.54 24.39
N SER A 625 -11.57 -2.51 23.83
CA SER A 625 -12.13 -2.56 22.47
C SER A 625 -11.05 -2.37 21.41
N CYS A 626 -11.29 -2.83 20.19
CA CYS A 626 -10.39 -2.60 19.04
C CYS A 626 -9.89 -1.14 18.99
N ARG A 627 -8.56 -0.95 19.09
CA ARG A 627 -7.91 0.37 19.10
C ARG A 627 -8.24 1.17 17.84
N ARG A 628 -8.14 0.51 16.68
CA ARG A 628 -8.46 1.08 15.36
C ARG A 628 -9.89 1.60 15.32
N LYS A 629 -10.86 0.84 15.84
CA LYS A 629 -12.26 1.26 15.92
C LYS A 629 -12.43 2.56 16.69
N ILE A 630 -11.72 2.72 17.81
CA ILE A 630 -11.81 3.92 18.65
C ILE A 630 -11.25 5.14 17.90
N ILE A 631 -10.12 4.99 17.22
CA ILE A 631 -9.51 6.05 16.40
C ILE A 631 -10.47 6.46 15.29
N LEU A 632 -10.97 5.51 14.49
CA LEU A 632 -11.89 5.79 13.39
C LEU A 632 -13.18 6.47 13.89
N SER A 633 -13.74 5.98 14.99
CA SER A 633 -14.95 6.57 15.59
C SER A 633 -14.75 8.00 16.11
N HIS A 634 -13.51 8.43 16.34
CA HIS A 634 -13.21 9.80 16.77
C HIS A 634 -13.15 10.78 15.59
N PHE A 635 -12.69 10.34 14.41
CA PHE A 635 -12.51 11.19 13.23
C PHE A 635 -13.63 11.07 12.18
N GLU A 636 -14.27 9.91 12.09
CA GLU A 636 -15.34 9.64 11.14
C GLU A 636 -16.68 10.14 11.68
N ASP A 637 -17.47 10.72 10.77
CA ASP A 637 -18.80 11.21 11.09
C ASP A 637 -19.77 10.02 11.19
N LYS A 638 -20.77 10.08 12.08
CA LYS A 638 -21.75 8.98 12.22
C LYS A 638 -22.49 8.68 10.93
N GLN A 639 -22.58 9.67 10.02
CA GLN A 639 -23.22 9.57 8.72
C GLN A 639 -22.31 9.04 7.60
N LEU A 640 -20.99 9.02 7.78
CA LEU A 640 -20.02 8.60 6.77
C LEU A 640 -19.39 7.26 7.14
N ARG A 641 -20.20 6.20 7.29
CA ARG A 641 -19.67 4.82 7.42
C ARG A 641 -19.14 4.37 6.06
N LYS A 642 -17.90 4.73 5.73
CA LYS A 642 -17.17 4.13 4.62
C LYS A 642 -16.65 2.76 5.05
N VAL A 643 -16.53 1.87 4.06
CA VAL A 643 -16.03 0.49 4.17
C VAL A 643 -14.80 0.45 5.07
N SER A 644 -14.92 -0.11 6.26
CA SER A 644 -13.78 -0.43 7.11
C SER A 644 -12.97 -1.51 6.39
N SER A 645 -11.65 -1.31 6.24
CA SER A 645 -10.79 -2.35 5.68
C SER A 645 -11.00 -3.65 6.45
N GLY A 646 -11.01 -4.81 5.77
CA GLY A 646 -11.17 -6.13 6.38
C GLY A 646 -10.10 -6.53 7.41
N ILE A 647 -9.18 -5.61 7.75
CA ILE A 647 -8.15 -5.76 8.76
C ILE A 647 -8.74 -5.77 10.19
N MET A 648 -9.89 -5.13 10.43
CA MET A 648 -10.47 -5.06 11.78
C MET A 648 -10.84 -6.45 12.28
N GLY A 649 -10.40 -6.77 13.50
CA GLY A 649 -10.63 -8.09 14.08
C GLY A 649 -9.64 -9.16 13.62
N THR A 650 -8.50 -8.78 13.04
CA THR A 650 -7.36 -9.67 12.75
C THR A 650 -6.21 -9.47 13.75
N GLU A 651 -5.23 -10.36 13.76
CA GLU A 651 -4.02 -10.26 14.60
C GLU A 651 -3.08 -9.10 14.22
N GLU A 652 -3.19 -8.62 12.99
CA GLU A 652 -2.42 -7.48 12.46
C GLU A 652 -3.12 -6.14 12.75
N CYS A 653 -4.35 -6.16 13.27
CA CYS A 653 -5.11 -4.94 13.54
C CYS A 653 -4.56 -4.14 14.73
N CYS A 654 -4.58 -4.75 15.92
CA CYS A 654 -4.14 -4.17 17.19
C CYS A 654 -4.04 -5.23 18.29
N ASP A 655 -3.40 -4.88 19.40
CA ASP A 655 -3.28 -5.66 20.64
C ASP A 655 -4.60 -6.30 21.12
N ASN A 656 -5.68 -5.51 21.17
CA ASN A 656 -6.99 -5.95 21.64
C ASN A 656 -7.66 -6.95 20.67
N CYS A 657 -7.54 -6.72 19.35
CA CYS A 657 -8.05 -7.65 18.34
C CYS A 657 -7.25 -8.94 18.35
N ARG A 658 -5.92 -8.86 18.40
CA ARG A 658 -5.04 -10.03 18.49
C ARG A 658 -5.39 -10.90 19.68
N THR A 659 -5.63 -10.29 20.84
CA THR A 659 -6.05 -11.02 22.04
C THR A 659 -7.40 -11.72 21.85
N SER A 660 -8.31 -11.14 21.07
CA SER A 660 -9.60 -11.75 20.70
C SER A 660 -9.49 -12.82 19.60
N CYS A 661 -8.57 -12.68 18.64
CA CYS A 661 -8.34 -13.65 17.55
C CYS A 661 -7.70 -14.93 18.08
N LEU A 662 -6.73 -14.78 18.96
CA LEU A 662 -6.11 -15.88 19.70
C LEU A 662 -7.13 -16.64 20.58
N ALA A 663 -8.28 -16.02 20.89
CA ALA A 663 -9.39 -16.68 21.58
C ALA A 663 -10.35 -17.42 20.63
N THR A 664 -10.26 -17.21 19.30
CA THR A 664 -11.22 -17.73 18.30
C THR A 664 -10.60 -18.64 17.22
N SER A 665 -9.28 -18.62 17.00
CA SER A 665 -8.61 -19.48 16.02
C SER A 665 -8.17 -20.83 16.63
N SER A 666 -9.10 -21.78 16.74
CA SER A 666 -8.77 -23.22 16.73
C SER A 666 -9.99 -24.06 16.33
N ASP A 667 -10.32 -24.07 15.03
CA ASP A 667 -10.98 -25.23 14.42
C ASP A 667 -9.91 -26.29 14.15
N SER A 668 -9.52 -26.98 15.22
CA SER A 668 -8.94 -28.33 15.24
C SER A 668 -8.81 -28.77 16.70
N GLU A 669 -9.24 -29.98 16.99
CA GLU A 669 -9.43 -30.53 18.33
C GLU A 669 -8.20 -30.38 19.28
N ARG A 670 -8.50 -29.97 20.53
CA ARG A 670 -7.66 -29.85 21.77
C ARG A 670 -7.03 -28.46 22.04
N GLY A 671 -7.22 -27.80 23.19
CA GLY A 671 -7.91 -28.14 24.42
C GLY A 671 -8.19 -26.90 25.31
N LEU A 672 -9.46 -26.73 25.69
CA LEU A 672 -9.88 -25.80 26.74
C LEU A 672 -9.39 -26.32 28.10
N GLN A 673 -8.38 -25.67 28.68
CA GLN A 673 -7.92 -26.00 30.04
C GLN A 673 -8.70 -25.19 31.07
N ASP A 674 -9.30 -25.89 32.03
CA ASP A 674 -10.05 -25.31 33.13
C ASP A 674 -9.11 -24.84 34.25
N PHE A 675 -9.12 -23.55 34.54
CA PHE A 675 -8.39 -22.92 35.65
C PHE A 675 -9.27 -22.63 36.86
N GLY A 676 -10.47 -23.21 36.94
CA GLY A 676 -11.40 -23.06 38.08
C GLY A 676 -10.76 -23.45 39.41
N LYS A 677 -9.90 -24.48 39.44
CA LYS A 677 -9.14 -24.86 40.64
C LYS A 677 -8.17 -23.76 41.08
N GLN A 678 -7.44 -23.18 40.14
CA GLN A 678 -6.45 -22.13 40.39
C GLN A 678 -7.13 -20.80 40.72
N ALA A 679 -8.25 -20.48 40.07
CA ALA A 679 -9.10 -19.34 40.42
C ALA A 679 -9.65 -19.49 41.84
N TYR A 680 -10.12 -20.69 42.22
CA TYR A 680 -10.55 -20.97 43.59
C TYR A 680 -9.41 -20.77 44.59
N GLN A 681 -8.22 -21.30 44.32
CA GLN A 681 -7.05 -21.10 45.18
C GLN A 681 -6.70 -19.61 45.35
N LEU A 682 -6.68 -18.84 44.26
CA LEU A 682 -6.33 -17.42 44.30
C LEU A 682 -7.38 -16.55 44.98
N LEU A 683 -8.67 -16.77 44.69
CA LEU A 683 -9.77 -16.04 45.32
C LEU A 683 -9.88 -16.40 46.82
N SER A 684 -9.65 -17.67 47.18
CA SER A 684 -9.61 -18.11 48.58
C SER A 684 -8.40 -17.53 49.32
N ALA A 685 -7.23 -17.42 48.67
CA ALA A 685 -6.06 -16.78 49.24
C ALA A 685 -6.27 -15.28 49.50
N VAL A 686 -6.94 -14.58 48.57
CA VAL A 686 -7.32 -13.17 48.76
C VAL A 686 -8.29 -13.02 49.94
N SER A 687 -9.26 -13.93 50.07
CA SER A 687 -10.20 -13.96 51.20
C SER A 687 -9.52 -14.28 52.53
N ALA A 688 -8.63 -15.27 52.57
CA ALA A 688 -7.91 -15.69 53.78
C ALA A 688 -6.93 -14.62 54.30
N LEU A 689 -6.43 -13.77 53.41
CA LEU A 689 -5.59 -12.62 53.72
C LEU A 689 -6.41 -11.34 54.03
N GLU A 690 -7.72 -11.51 54.28
CA GLU A 690 -8.66 -10.45 54.69
C GLU A 690 -8.73 -9.26 53.71
N GLU A 691 -8.36 -9.46 52.44
CA GLU A 691 -8.34 -8.41 51.40
C GLU A 691 -7.46 -7.19 51.76
N LYS A 692 -6.51 -7.35 52.70
CA LYS A 692 -5.65 -6.27 53.22
C LYS A 692 -4.39 -6.01 52.40
N PHE A 693 -4.11 -6.83 51.40
CA PHE A 693 -2.85 -6.80 50.64
C PHE A 693 -3.10 -6.73 49.13
N GLY A 694 -2.14 -6.18 48.38
CA GLY A 694 -2.15 -6.24 46.92
C GLY A 694 -1.90 -7.66 46.40
N THR A 695 -2.13 -7.88 45.10
CA THR A 695 -2.07 -9.20 44.42
C THR A 695 -0.79 -9.99 44.68
N ARG A 696 0.33 -9.32 44.98
CA ARG A 696 1.63 -9.97 45.23
C ARG A 696 1.66 -10.85 46.49
N VAL A 697 0.99 -10.46 47.59
CA VAL A 697 1.05 -11.23 48.85
C VAL A 697 0.24 -12.53 48.79
N PRO A 698 -1.00 -12.56 48.24
CA PRO A 698 -1.70 -13.81 47.94
C PRO A 698 -0.91 -14.79 47.07
N ILE A 699 -0.14 -14.28 46.09
CA ILE A 699 0.71 -15.12 45.23
C ILE A 699 1.88 -15.70 46.02
N LEU A 700 2.55 -14.90 46.86
CA LEU A 700 3.64 -15.38 47.73
C LEU A 700 3.13 -16.43 48.73
N PHE A 701 1.92 -16.24 49.24
CA PHE A 701 1.21 -17.16 50.13
C PHE A 701 0.92 -18.50 49.44
N LEU A 702 0.32 -18.49 48.24
CA LEU A 702 0.06 -19.71 47.47
C LEU A 702 1.34 -20.45 47.06
N ARG A 703 2.42 -19.73 46.78
CA ARG A 703 3.71 -20.33 46.43
C ARG A 703 4.53 -20.83 47.63
N GLY A 704 4.08 -20.60 48.85
CA GLY A 704 4.81 -21.01 50.05
C GLY A 704 6.13 -20.26 50.22
N SER A 705 6.17 -18.96 49.90
CA SER A 705 7.38 -18.15 49.98
C SER A 705 7.78 -17.84 51.43
N ASN A 706 9.09 -17.77 51.69
CA ASN A 706 9.69 -17.35 52.96
C ASN A 706 9.90 -15.81 53.04
N SER A 707 9.30 -15.04 52.14
CA SER A 707 9.45 -13.58 52.13
C SER A 707 8.92 -12.95 53.42
N GLN A 708 9.68 -12.03 54.02
CA GLN A 708 9.26 -11.22 55.17
C GLN A 708 8.01 -10.38 54.91
N ARG A 709 7.64 -10.16 53.63
CA ARG A 709 6.41 -9.45 53.24
C ARG A 709 5.13 -10.25 53.52
N LEU A 710 5.24 -11.56 53.75
CA LEU A 710 4.13 -12.42 54.16
C LEU A 710 4.24 -12.69 55.67
N PRO A 711 3.27 -12.20 56.49
CA PRO A 711 3.30 -12.39 57.94
C PRO A 711 3.29 -13.87 58.33
N ASP A 712 4.09 -14.25 59.33
CA ASP A 712 4.31 -15.64 59.77
C ASP A 712 3.01 -16.35 60.18
N ARG A 713 2.03 -15.61 60.72
CA ARG A 713 0.72 -16.14 61.13
C ARG A 713 -0.04 -16.84 59.99
N PHE A 714 0.16 -16.41 58.74
CA PHE A 714 -0.52 -17.00 57.59
C PHE A 714 0.17 -18.28 57.08
N ARG A 715 1.40 -18.58 57.51
CA ARG A 715 2.14 -19.77 57.05
C ARG A 715 1.56 -21.10 57.58
N LYS A 716 0.72 -21.05 58.62
CA LYS A 716 -0.01 -22.20 59.17
C LYS A 716 -1.33 -22.50 58.42
N HIS A 717 -1.75 -21.66 57.48
CA HIS A 717 -3.02 -21.82 56.78
C HIS A 717 -2.95 -22.95 55.73
N PRO A 718 -4.00 -23.78 55.56
CA PRO A 718 -4.00 -24.92 54.63
C PRO A 718 -3.67 -24.57 53.16
N LEU A 719 -3.97 -23.34 52.74
CA LEU A 719 -3.67 -22.84 51.39
C LEU A 719 -2.23 -22.36 51.20
N TYR A 720 -1.43 -22.24 52.26
CA TYR A 720 -0.03 -21.83 52.16
C TYR A 720 0.77 -22.91 51.40
N GLY A 721 1.39 -22.53 50.28
CA GLY A 721 2.11 -23.47 49.44
C GLY A 721 1.25 -24.36 48.53
N SER A 722 -0.07 -24.19 48.52
CA SER A 722 -0.99 -25.00 47.68
C SER A 722 -0.90 -24.72 46.17
N GLY A 723 -0.19 -23.66 45.77
CA GLY A 723 0.03 -23.23 44.38
C GLY A 723 1.49 -23.24 43.96
N LYS A 724 2.34 -24.05 44.62
CA LYS A 724 3.78 -24.20 44.31
C LYS A 724 4.04 -24.68 42.87
N ASP A 725 3.11 -25.44 42.31
CA ASP A 725 3.18 -26.03 40.97
C ASP A 725 3.23 -24.97 39.86
N TRP A 726 2.87 -23.71 40.16
CA TRP A 726 2.82 -22.61 39.20
C TRP A 726 3.77 -21.47 39.56
N THR A 727 4.35 -20.84 38.53
CA THR A 727 5.30 -19.74 38.71
C THR A 727 4.62 -18.46 39.20
N GLU A 728 5.38 -17.55 39.83
CA GLU A 728 4.83 -16.26 40.26
C GLU A 728 4.30 -15.42 39.10
N ASN A 729 4.96 -15.47 37.94
CA ASN A 729 4.51 -14.77 36.74
C ASN A 729 3.20 -15.37 36.20
N TRP A 730 3.04 -16.68 36.30
CA TRP A 730 1.81 -17.35 35.93
C TRP A 730 0.64 -16.92 36.84
N TRP A 731 0.83 -16.92 38.15
CA TRP A 731 -0.17 -16.43 39.11
C TRP A 731 -0.51 -14.94 38.95
N LYS A 732 0.47 -14.10 38.58
CA LYS A 732 0.24 -12.69 38.24
C LYS A 732 -0.62 -12.54 36.99
N SER A 733 -0.43 -13.41 36.01
CA SER A 733 -1.22 -13.40 34.77
C SER A 733 -2.66 -13.83 35.06
N LEU A 734 -2.84 -14.87 35.88
CA LEU A 734 -4.18 -15.29 36.33
C LEU A 734 -4.87 -14.21 37.17
N SER A 735 -4.16 -13.53 38.07
CA SER A 735 -4.76 -12.47 38.89
C SER A 735 -5.22 -11.28 38.04
N GLN A 736 -4.43 -10.88 37.04
CA GLN A 736 -4.83 -9.86 36.07
C GLN A 736 -6.06 -10.29 35.28
N GLN A 737 -6.13 -11.57 34.85
CA GLN A 737 -7.30 -12.09 34.16
C GLN A 737 -8.56 -12.09 35.04
N LEU A 738 -8.45 -12.46 36.31
CA LEU A 738 -9.58 -12.40 37.25
C LEU A 738 -10.01 -10.98 37.58
N ILE A 739 -9.11 -9.99 37.51
CA ILE A 739 -9.45 -8.57 37.60
C ILE A 739 -10.21 -8.13 36.34
N LEU A 740 -9.74 -8.51 35.15
CA LEU A 740 -10.37 -8.20 33.86
C LEU A 740 -11.78 -8.78 33.74
N GLU A 741 -11.94 -10.03 34.18
CA GLU A 741 -13.22 -10.73 34.25
C GLU A 741 -14.12 -10.23 35.40
N GLY A 742 -13.61 -9.33 36.24
CA GLY A 742 -14.38 -8.69 37.32
C GLY A 742 -14.66 -9.61 38.51
N PHE A 743 -13.87 -10.67 38.74
CA PHE A 743 -13.89 -11.47 39.97
C PHE A 743 -13.08 -10.80 41.09
N LEU A 744 -12.00 -10.10 40.73
CA LEU A 744 -11.16 -9.30 41.63
C LEU A 744 -11.23 -7.83 41.27
N ARG A 745 -10.92 -6.95 42.22
CA ARG A 745 -10.73 -5.52 42.01
C ARG A 745 -9.51 -5.03 42.77
N GLU A 746 -8.85 -4.02 42.22
CA GLU A 746 -7.82 -3.27 42.93
C GLU A 746 -8.45 -2.02 43.55
N VAL A 747 -8.24 -1.83 44.85
CA VAL A 747 -8.75 -0.70 45.62
C VAL A 747 -7.57 0.06 46.20
N SER A 748 -7.45 1.33 45.82
CA SER A 748 -6.48 2.24 46.41
C SER A 748 -6.90 2.57 47.85
N GLY A 749 -6.03 2.32 48.82
CA GLY A 749 -6.28 2.61 50.23
C GLY A 749 -6.22 4.12 50.56
N ARG A 750 -6.40 4.45 51.84
CA ARG A 750 -6.35 5.85 52.36
C ARG A 750 -5.00 6.56 52.12
N SER A 751 -3.92 5.80 51.90
CA SER A 751 -2.62 6.32 51.43
C SER A 751 -2.46 6.03 49.94
N LYS A 752 -2.10 7.06 49.14
CA LYS A 752 -1.92 7.01 47.68
C LYS A 752 -0.88 5.99 47.18
N PHE A 753 -0.17 5.32 48.09
CA PHE A 753 0.90 4.36 47.80
C PHE A 753 0.54 2.89 48.10
N ALA A 754 -0.64 2.61 48.66
CA ALA A 754 -1.07 1.25 48.99
C ALA A 754 -2.26 0.82 48.14
N THR A 755 -2.04 -0.15 47.24
CA THR A 755 -3.10 -0.80 46.46
C THR A 755 -3.44 -2.15 47.09
N THR A 756 -4.70 -2.34 47.47
CA THR A 756 -5.21 -3.59 48.04
C THR A 756 -6.00 -4.35 46.98
N CYS A 757 -5.97 -5.68 47.03
CA CYS A 757 -6.76 -6.52 46.14
C CYS A 757 -7.94 -7.08 46.91
N GLY A 758 -9.16 -6.78 46.44
CA GLY A 758 -10.40 -7.23 47.05
C GLY A 758 -11.27 -8.04 46.09
N LEU A 759 -12.20 -8.80 46.65
CA LEU A 759 -13.18 -9.59 45.92
C LEU A 759 -14.37 -8.71 45.52
N THR A 760 -14.79 -8.79 44.27
CA THR A 760 -16.04 -8.16 43.80
C THR A 760 -17.26 -8.98 44.22
N GLN A 761 -18.48 -8.45 44.04
CA GLN A 761 -19.69 -9.23 44.27
C GLN A 761 -19.73 -10.49 43.38
N LYS A 762 -19.27 -10.39 42.12
CA LYS A 762 -19.12 -11.53 41.19
C LYS A 762 -18.12 -12.56 41.72
N GLY A 763 -16.97 -12.10 42.24
CA GLY A 763 -15.96 -12.92 42.90
C GLY A 763 -16.49 -13.69 44.11
N ARG A 764 -17.16 -12.98 45.03
CA ARG A 764 -17.76 -13.57 46.25
C ARG A 764 -18.84 -14.60 45.90
N ASN A 765 -19.75 -14.25 44.99
CA ASN A 765 -20.83 -15.15 44.56
C ASN A 765 -20.28 -16.41 43.87
N TRP A 766 -19.20 -16.29 43.11
CA TRP A 766 -18.54 -17.42 42.47
C TRP A 766 -17.80 -18.30 43.49
N LEU A 767 -17.07 -17.69 44.43
CA LEU A 767 -16.33 -18.40 45.47
C LEU A 767 -17.27 -19.22 46.39
N LEU A 768 -18.42 -18.66 46.76
CA LEU A 768 -19.45 -19.35 47.55
C LEU A 768 -20.05 -20.56 46.80
N LYS A 769 -20.31 -20.41 45.49
CA LYS A 769 -20.81 -21.50 44.64
C LYS A 769 -19.75 -22.58 44.40
N ALA A 770 -18.48 -22.19 44.26
CA ALA A 770 -17.35 -23.10 44.09
C ALA A 770 -17.03 -23.93 45.33
N GLY A 771 -17.36 -23.45 46.53
CA GLY A 771 -17.19 -24.19 47.79
C GLY A 771 -18.27 -25.23 48.09
N SER A 772 -19.39 -25.24 47.34
CA SER A 772 -20.56 -26.11 47.60
C SER A 772 -20.70 -27.26 46.58
N VAL A 773 -19.87 -27.28 45.54
CA VAL A 773 -19.89 -28.30 44.48
C VAL A 773 -18.48 -28.86 44.32
N SER A 774 -18.34 -30.19 44.26
CA SER A 774 -17.07 -30.92 44.10
C SER A 774 -16.32 -30.64 42.78
N ASN A 775 -16.85 -29.76 41.91
CA ASN A 775 -16.15 -29.24 40.73
C ASN A 775 -16.59 -27.78 40.42
N PRO A 776 -15.71 -26.77 40.63
CA PRO A 776 -16.02 -25.37 40.32
C PRO A 776 -16.09 -25.11 38.81
N LYS A 777 -17.02 -24.27 38.35
CA LYS A 777 -17.25 -23.99 36.91
C LYS A 777 -16.06 -23.29 36.23
N LYS A 778 -15.87 -23.64 34.94
CA LYS A 778 -14.74 -23.32 34.06
C LYS A 778 -14.34 -21.84 34.03
N VAL A 779 -13.05 -21.58 34.29
CA VAL A 779 -12.36 -20.31 33.98
C VAL A 779 -11.25 -20.63 32.98
N ILE A 780 -11.28 -20.09 31.76
CA ILE A 780 -10.37 -20.48 30.67
C ILE A 780 -9.44 -19.31 30.33
N CYS A 781 -8.12 -19.55 30.22
CA CYS A 781 -7.16 -18.61 29.64
C CYS A 781 -5.78 -19.23 29.31
N SER A 782 -5.18 -18.99 28.13
CA SER A 782 -3.87 -19.53 27.71
C SER A 782 -2.72 -18.49 27.68
N PRO A 783 -1.43 -18.91 27.66
CA PRO A 783 -0.24 -18.03 27.64
C PRO A 783 0.30 -17.70 26.22
N ARG A 784 0.92 -16.52 26.05
CA ARG A 784 1.52 -15.98 24.80
C ARG A 784 2.96 -16.43 24.53
N LEU A 785 3.28 -16.64 23.23
CA LEU A 785 4.55 -16.26 22.58
C LEU A 785 4.26 -16.00 21.06
N CYS A 786 4.51 -14.79 20.55
CA CYS A 786 4.47 -14.49 19.11
C CYS A 786 5.90 -14.29 18.61
N VAL A 787 6.34 -15.14 17.67
CA VAL A 787 7.41 -14.85 16.72
C VAL A 787 6.71 -14.42 15.43
N THR A 788 6.80 -13.14 15.07
CA THR A 788 6.30 -12.66 13.78
C THR A 788 7.30 -13.01 12.68
N GLY A 789 6.83 -13.71 11.65
CA GLY A 789 7.63 -14.16 10.51
C GLY A 789 8.19 -13.02 9.67
N LYS A 790 9.40 -13.23 9.14
CA LYS A 790 10.06 -12.37 8.13
C LYS A 790 9.46 -12.60 6.74
N PRO A 791 9.39 -11.57 5.88
CA PRO A 791 9.45 -11.76 4.44
C PRO A 791 10.84 -11.43 3.86
N GLU A 792 11.42 -12.44 3.21
CA GLU A 792 12.05 -12.42 1.86
C GLU A 792 13.42 -11.74 1.55
N THR A 793 14.39 -12.62 1.27
CA THR A 793 15.53 -12.57 0.30
C THR A 793 16.75 -11.68 0.55
N ALA A 794 17.94 -12.26 0.36
CA ALA A 794 19.24 -11.58 0.35
C ALA A 794 19.36 -10.45 -0.71
N LEU A 795 18.47 -10.41 -1.71
CA LEU A 795 18.43 -9.40 -2.76
C LEU A 795 17.85 -8.05 -2.27
N TYR A 796 16.80 -8.07 -1.45
CA TYR A 796 16.25 -6.84 -0.85
C TYR A 796 17.32 -6.13 0.00
N GLY A 797 18.09 -6.90 0.77
CA GLY A 797 19.26 -6.39 1.49
C GLY A 797 20.30 -5.74 0.58
N LYS A 798 20.63 -6.35 -0.57
CA LYS A 798 21.56 -5.77 -1.56
C LYS A 798 21.03 -4.50 -2.22
N LEU A 799 19.74 -4.43 -2.54
CA LEU A 799 19.10 -3.24 -3.12
C LEU A 799 19.06 -2.08 -2.12
N LEU A 800 18.80 -2.37 -0.83
CA LEU A 800 18.91 -1.37 0.24
C LEU A 800 20.33 -0.81 0.33
N THR A 801 21.36 -1.67 0.32
CA THR A 801 22.76 -1.24 0.35
C THR A 801 23.14 -0.41 -0.89
N ALA A 802 22.69 -0.82 -2.08
CA ALA A 802 22.96 -0.09 -3.31
C ALA A 802 22.30 1.30 -3.32
N ARG A 803 21.02 1.39 -2.91
CA ARG A 803 20.32 2.67 -2.75
C ARG A 803 21.05 3.58 -1.77
N GLN A 804 21.51 3.03 -0.63
CA GLN A 804 22.25 3.78 0.37
C GLN A 804 23.56 4.34 -0.18
N LYS A 805 24.31 3.56 -0.96
CA LYS A 805 25.56 4.00 -1.57
C LYS A 805 25.34 5.22 -2.48
N VAL A 806 24.35 5.14 -3.37
CA VAL A 806 24.02 6.24 -4.30
C VAL A 806 23.46 7.47 -3.55
N ALA A 807 22.66 7.24 -2.50
CA ALA A 807 22.13 8.31 -1.65
C ALA A 807 23.25 9.09 -0.95
N ASN A 808 24.26 8.37 -0.43
CA ASN A 808 25.43 8.97 0.21
C ASN A 808 26.29 9.75 -0.80
N GLU A 809 26.54 9.20 -1.99
CA GLU A 809 27.29 9.89 -3.06
C GLU A 809 26.61 11.20 -3.50
N LYS A 810 25.27 11.22 -3.53
CA LYS A 810 24.48 12.41 -3.91
C LYS A 810 24.07 13.29 -2.73
N VAL A 811 24.40 12.92 -1.50
CA VAL A 811 24.11 13.68 -0.26
C VAL A 811 22.59 13.91 -0.04
N ILE A 812 21.77 12.94 -0.43
CA ILE A 812 20.29 12.99 -0.39
C ILE A 812 19.68 11.83 0.43
N PRO A 813 18.44 11.95 0.95
CA PRO A 813 17.76 10.85 1.62
C PRO A 813 17.47 9.65 0.68
N PRO A 814 17.69 8.38 1.09
CA PRO A 814 17.48 7.20 0.26
C PRO A 814 16.05 7.07 -0.30
N ALA A 815 15.04 7.42 0.49
CA ALA A 815 13.64 7.34 0.10
C ALA A 815 13.28 8.24 -1.11
N VAL A 816 14.09 9.29 -1.38
CA VAL A 816 13.91 10.17 -2.54
C VAL A 816 14.32 9.48 -3.85
N LEU A 817 15.27 8.54 -3.79
CA LEU A 817 15.68 7.74 -4.95
C LEU A 817 14.65 6.65 -5.28
N ALA A 818 14.23 5.90 -4.27
CA ALA A 818 13.21 4.86 -4.37
C ALA A 818 12.66 4.52 -2.98
N THR A 819 11.33 4.40 -2.83
CA THR A 819 10.71 3.95 -1.58
C THR A 819 10.92 2.45 -1.36
N ASN A 820 10.79 1.97 -0.11
CA ASN A 820 10.94 0.55 0.17
C ASN A 820 9.89 -0.31 -0.55
N LYS A 821 8.69 0.25 -0.79
CA LYS A 821 7.68 -0.39 -1.63
C LYS A 821 8.22 -0.68 -3.03
N ILE A 822 8.84 0.32 -3.68
CA ILE A 822 9.46 0.15 -5.00
C ILE A 822 10.59 -0.88 -4.94
N LEU A 823 11.40 -0.91 -3.87
CA LEU A 823 12.48 -1.90 -3.74
C LEU A 823 11.97 -3.34 -3.54
N VAL A 824 10.92 -3.53 -2.73
CA VAL A 824 10.24 -4.82 -2.56
C VAL A 824 9.61 -5.26 -3.87
N GLU A 825 9.03 -4.32 -4.61
CA GLU A 825 8.51 -4.54 -5.96
C GLU A 825 9.68 -4.99 -6.86
N MET A 826 10.77 -4.23 -6.97
CA MET A 826 11.96 -4.59 -7.76
C MET A 826 12.63 -5.93 -7.37
N ALA A 827 12.51 -6.35 -6.10
CA ALA A 827 13.05 -7.62 -5.62
C ALA A 827 12.26 -8.86 -6.11
N ARG A 828 11.03 -8.68 -6.60
CA ARG A 828 10.19 -9.78 -7.11
C ARG A 828 10.52 -10.09 -8.58
N MET A 829 10.65 -11.37 -8.91
CA MET A 829 10.85 -11.86 -10.31
C MET A 829 9.72 -11.43 -11.25
N ARG A 830 8.49 -11.31 -10.72
CA ARG A 830 7.33 -10.74 -11.43
C ARG A 830 7.58 -9.33 -11.95
N THR A 831 8.31 -8.51 -11.20
CA THR A 831 8.58 -7.12 -11.58
C THR A 831 9.62 -7.00 -12.68
N ILE A 832 10.54 -7.95 -12.82
CA ILE A 832 11.47 -7.98 -13.97
C ILE A 832 10.73 -8.43 -15.24
N SER A 833 9.81 -9.37 -15.09
CA SER A 833 8.86 -9.79 -16.12
C SER A 833 7.98 -8.59 -16.57
N GLU A 834 7.43 -7.83 -15.62
CA GLU A 834 6.61 -6.63 -15.87
C GLU A 834 7.43 -5.47 -16.47
N THR A 835 8.62 -5.17 -15.93
CA THR A 835 9.50 -4.07 -16.39
C THR A 835 10.03 -4.31 -17.79
N ARG A 836 10.27 -5.57 -18.17
CA ARG A 836 10.74 -5.95 -19.51
C ARG A 836 9.60 -6.36 -20.44
N SER A 837 8.35 -6.37 -19.95
CA SER A 837 7.16 -6.83 -20.67
C SER A 837 7.31 -8.25 -21.24
N LEU A 838 7.96 -9.14 -20.50
CA LEU A 838 8.15 -10.56 -20.86
C LEU A 838 7.39 -11.45 -19.86
N PRO A 839 6.69 -12.51 -20.29
CA PRO A 839 6.11 -13.52 -19.41
C PRO A 839 7.12 -14.13 -18.42
N LEU A 840 6.66 -14.51 -17.23
CA LEU A 840 7.52 -15.12 -16.20
C LEU A 840 8.18 -16.42 -16.68
N THR A 841 7.47 -17.16 -17.52
CA THR A 841 7.94 -18.37 -18.22
C THR A 841 9.04 -18.06 -19.24
N GLU A 842 8.97 -16.94 -19.96
CA GLU A 842 10.04 -16.49 -20.86
C GLU A 842 11.27 -16.04 -20.09
N VAL A 843 11.09 -15.31 -18.99
CA VAL A 843 12.19 -14.96 -18.09
C VAL A 843 12.85 -16.23 -17.52
N GLY A 844 12.04 -17.22 -17.10
CA GLY A 844 12.52 -18.54 -16.69
C GLY A 844 13.25 -19.30 -17.81
N THR A 845 12.77 -19.21 -19.05
CA THR A 845 13.40 -19.82 -20.22
C THR A 845 14.73 -19.16 -20.58
N HIS A 846 14.83 -17.83 -20.49
CA HIS A 846 16.09 -17.10 -20.66
C HIS A 846 17.10 -17.45 -19.57
N LEU A 847 16.66 -17.62 -18.32
CA LEU A 847 17.53 -18.07 -17.22
C LEU A 847 18.02 -19.51 -17.45
N PHE A 848 17.14 -20.40 -17.92
CA PHE A 848 17.53 -21.74 -18.37
C PHE A 848 18.57 -21.70 -19.49
N GLN A 849 18.33 -20.91 -20.55
CA GLN A 849 19.27 -20.76 -21.66
C GLN A 849 20.62 -20.21 -21.19
N ALA A 850 20.62 -19.27 -20.24
CA ALA A 850 21.84 -18.75 -19.63
C ALA A 850 22.61 -19.84 -18.84
N VAL A 851 21.91 -20.68 -18.07
CA VAL A 851 22.52 -21.85 -17.38
C VAL A 851 23.11 -22.84 -18.38
N LYS A 852 22.38 -23.17 -19.45
CA LYS A 852 22.83 -24.08 -20.51
C LYS A 852 24.06 -23.53 -21.25
N ALA A 853 24.10 -22.22 -21.49
CA ALA A 853 25.25 -21.53 -22.09
C ALA A 853 26.41 -21.29 -21.11
N GLY A 854 26.27 -21.68 -19.83
CA GLY A 854 27.35 -21.62 -18.84
C GLY A 854 27.52 -20.27 -18.13
N TYR A 855 26.58 -19.33 -18.30
CA TYR A 855 26.59 -18.07 -17.56
C TYR A 855 26.21 -18.26 -16.08
N PRO A 856 26.75 -17.43 -15.17
CA PRO A 856 26.40 -17.51 -13.75
C PRO A 856 24.95 -17.06 -13.52
N VAL A 857 24.11 -18.00 -13.08
CA VAL A 857 22.71 -17.75 -12.71
C VAL A 857 22.49 -18.10 -11.25
N ASN A 858 21.80 -17.22 -10.51
CA ASN A 858 21.41 -17.51 -9.14
C ASN A 858 20.19 -18.46 -9.15
N LEU A 859 20.44 -19.74 -8.85
CA LEU A 859 19.46 -20.82 -8.95
C LEU A 859 18.28 -20.64 -7.98
N GLU A 860 18.55 -20.19 -6.74
CA GLU A 860 17.50 -19.92 -5.75
C GLU A 860 16.56 -18.79 -6.19
N ARG A 861 17.12 -17.70 -6.76
CA ARG A 861 16.33 -16.59 -7.32
C ARG A 861 15.49 -17.01 -8.52
N ALA A 862 15.96 -17.99 -9.28
CA ALA A 862 15.21 -18.58 -10.38
C ALA A 862 14.09 -19.51 -9.89
N GLY A 863 14.01 -19.84 -8.61
CA GLY A 863 13.02 -20.77 -8.04
C GLY A 863 13.50 -22.21 -7.93
N LEU A 864 14.77 -22.49 -8.25
CA LEU A 864 15.39 -23.81 -8.09
C LEU A 864 16.08 -23.88 -6.72
N THR A 865 15.29 -24.11 -5.66
CA THR A 865 15.84 -24.34 -4.31
C THR A 865 16.50 -25.72 -4.21
N PRO A 866 17.38 -25.97 -3.24
CA PRO A 866 17.99 -27.28 -3.05
C PRO A 866 16.95 -28.41 -2.89
N GLU A 867 15.82 -28.16 -2.22
CA GLU A 867 14.75 -29.16 -2.08
C GLU A 867 14.06 -29.45 -3.41
N VAL A 868 13.72 -28.41 -4.18
CA VAL A 868 13.08 -28.53 -5.50
C VAL A 868 14.02 -29.25 -6.48
N GLN A 869 15.31 -28.91 -6.46
CA GLN A 869 16.32 -29.56 -7.27
C GLN A 869 16.46 -31.04 -6.93
N GLN A 870 16.41 -31.39 -5.64
CA GLN A 870 16.48 -32.78 -5.17
C GLN A 870 15.27 -33.59 -5.65
N ILE A 871 14.05 -33.05 -5.48
CA ILE A 871 12.80 -33.69 -5.93
C ILE A 871 12.86 -33.99 -7.43
N ILE A 872 13.27 -33.01 -8.25
CA ILE A 872 13.38 -33.19 -9.70
C ILE A 872 14.46 -34.23 -10.04
N SER A 873 15.60 -34.18 -9.36
CA SER A 873 16.72 -35.11 -9.59
C SER A 873 16.37 -36.55 -9.24
N ASP A 874 15.64 -36.77 -8.14
CA ASP A 874 15.22 -38.10 -7.70
C ASP A 874 14.18 -38.69 -8.64
N ILE A 875 13.26 -37.88 -9.17
CA ILE A 875 12.29 -38.31 -10.18
C ILE A 875 12.96 -38.67 -11.50
N ILE A 876 14.00 -37.93 -11.90
CA ILE A 876 14.77 -38.24 -13.11
C ILE A 876 15.54 -39.56 -12.94
N ARG A 877 16.11 -39.82 -11.77
CA ARG A 877 16.98 -41.00 -11.54
C ARG A 877 16.23 -42.32 -11.34
N ASN A 878 14.98 -42.27 -10.90
CA ASN A 878 14.20 -43.46 -10.56
C ASN A 878 13.30 -43.94 -11.73
N PRO A 879 12.87 -45.22 -11.74
CA PRO A 879 11.91 -45.73 -12.72
C PRO A 879 10.59 -44.95 -12.63
N PRO A 880 9.92 -44.64 -13.76
CA PRO A 880 10.13 -45.13 -15.14
C PRO A 880 11.00 -44.20 -16.03
N ILE A 881 11.69 -43.22 -15.45
CA ILE A 881 12.54 -42.27 -16.21
C ILE A 881 13.96 -42.82 -16.37
N ASP A 882 14.51 -43.47 -15.36
CA ASP A 882 15.81 -44.16 -15.39
C ASP A 882 16.97 -43.30 -15.94
N SER A 883 17.03 -42.03 -15.50
CA SER A 883 17.98 -41.00 -15.92
C SER A 883 17.88 -40.54 -17.39
N ASP A 884 16.83 -40.92 -18.11
CA ASP A 884 16.58 -40.46 -19.48
C ASP A 884 16.01 -39.02 -19.50
N THR A 885 16.90 -38.04 -19.65
CA THR A 885 16.56 -36.61 -19.69
C THR A 885 15.80 -36.19 -20.95
N THR A 886 15.70 -37.06 -21.97
CA THR A 886 14.97 -36.76 -23.21
C THR A 886 13.46 -36.89 -23.05
N LYS A 887 12.99 -37.63 -22.03
CA LYS A 887 11.57 -37.86 -21.73
C LYS A 887 10.93 -36.72 -20.92
N ILE A 888 11.09 -35.47 -21.38
CA ILE A 888 10.61 -34.26 -20.67
C ILE A 888 9.11 -34.33 -20.33
N GLN A 889 8.28 -34.89 -21.22
CA GLN A 889 6.84 -35.04 -20.98
C GLN A 889 6.50 -36.08 -19.89
N ALA A 890 7.30 -37.15 -19.77
CA ALA A 890 7.13 -38.14 -18.70
C ALA A 890 7.62 -37.59 -17.36
N ILE A 891 8.76 -36.88 -17.36
CA ILE A 891 9.28 -36.17 -16.19
C ILE A 891 8.25 -35.15 -15.69
N ARG A 892 7.67 -34.34 -16.58
CA ARG A 892 6.67 -33.33 -16.20
C ARG A 892 5.42 -33.93 -15.53
N LYS A 893 5.02 -35.15 -15.93
CA LYS A 893 3.86 -35.87 -15.34
C LYS A 893 4.14 -36.38 -13.92
N LEU A 894 5.40 -36.66 -13.59
CA LEU A 894 5.81 -37.19 -12.28
C LEU A 894 6.22 -36.08 -11.30
N VAL A 895 6.69 -34.93 -11.82
CA VAL A 895 7.05 -33.76 -11.00
C VAL A 895 5.78 -33.03 -10.52
N PRO A 896 5.69 -32.63 -9.23
CA PRO A 896 4.58 -31.87 -8.68
C PRO A 896 4.13 -30.67 -9.55
N ALA A 897 2.81 -30.44 -9.62
CA ALA A 897 2.23 -29.45 -10.52
C ALA A 897 2.72 -28.01 -10.27
N ASN A 898 3.11 -27.71 -9.02
CA ASN A 898 3.63 -26.41 -8.57
C ASN A 898 5.07 -26.12 -9.00
N ILE A 899 5.78 -27.08 -9.61
CA ILE A 899 7.12 -26.86 -10.18
C ILE A 899 6.98 -26.54 -11.67
N GLU A 900 7.49 -25.38 -12.07
CA GLU A 900 7.43 -24.91 -13.46
C GLU A 900 8.41 -25.64 -14.38
N LEU A 901 8.06 -25.73 -15.67
CA LEU A 901 8.82 -26.51 -16.66
C LEU A 901 10.27 -26.04 -16.82
N TYR A 902 10.52 -24.73 -16.72
CA TYR A 902 11.88 -24.18 -16.86
C TYR A 902 12.81 -24.63 -15.71
N LEU A 903 12.28 -24.93 -14.52
CA LEU A 903 13.04 -25.46 -13.37
C LEU A 903 13.47 -26.91 -13.61
N ILE A 904 12.59 -27.70 -14.23
CA ILE A 904 12.90 -29.08 -14.66
C ILE A 904 14.02 -29.05 -15.70
N GLN A 905 13.90 -28.18 -16.71
CA GLN A 905 14.92 -28.00 -17.75
C GLN A 905 16.26 -27.48 -17.20
N MET A 906 16.23 -26.55 -16.23
CA MET A 906 17.44 -26.08 -15.52
C MET A 906 18.12 -27.21 -14.75
N THR A 907 17.35 -28.07 -14.07
CA THR A 907 17.89 -29.22 -13.33
C THR A 907 18.53 -30.22 -14.28
N ILE A 908 17.88 -30.53 -15.40
CA ILE A 908 18.43 -31.39 -16.47
C ILE A 908 19.75 -30.83 -16.99
N ALA A 909 19.82 -29.53 -17.32
CA ALA A 909 21.05 -28.91 -17.80
C ALA A 909 22.20 -28.96 -16.76
N LEU A 910 21.87 -28.90 -15.47
CA LEU A 910 22.86 -29.03 -14.39
C LEU A 910 23.34 -30.48 -14.20
N LEU A 911 22.46 -31.47 -14.41
CA LEU A 911 22.81 -32.90 -14.38
C LEU A 911 23.66 -33.29 -15.59
N GLU A 912 23.27 -32.88 -16.79
CA GLU A 912 24.04 -33.10 -18.03
C GLU A 912 25.43 -32.48 -17.97
N LYS A 913 25.60 -31.35 -17.28
CA LYS A 913 26.89 -30.70 -17.06
C LYS A 913 27.76 -31.44 -16.01
N LYS A 914 27.14 -32.15 -15.06
CA LYS A 914 27.85 -33.02 -14.12
C LYS A 914 28.29 -34.33 -14.77
N ASP A 915 27.49 -34.87 -15.69
CA ASP A 915 27.79 -36.13 -16.40
C ASP A 915 28.70 -35.94 -17.62
N GLY A 916 28.63 -34.77 -18.28
CA GLY A 916 29.49 -34.39 -19.41
C GLY A 916 30.98 -34.18 -19.09
N GLY A 917 31.37 -34.30 -17.81
CA GLY A 917 32.76 -34.41 -17.38
C GLY A 917 33.40 -35.79 -17.63
N LYS A 918 32.62 -36.79 -18.06
CA LYS A 918 33.08 -38.16 -18.32
C LYS A 918 32.57 -38.73 -19.65
N SER A 919 32.92 -38.12 -20.79
CA SER A 919 33.01 -38.83 -22.08
C SER A 919 33.55 -37.92 -23.18
N LYS A 920 34.85 -38.03 -23.47
CA LYS A 920 35.44 -37.69 -24.77
C LYS A 920 36.67 -38.56 -25.01
N TYR A 921 36.45 -39.72 -25.62
CA TYR A 921 37.43 -40.39 -26.49
C TYR A 921 36.70 -41.34 -27.45
N GLY A 922 36.95 -41.18 -28.76
CA GLY A 922 36.99 -42.30 -29.71
C GLY A 922 35.79 -42.57 -30.62
N SER A 923 35.85 -42.00 -31.82
CA SER A 923 35.62 -42.59 -33.17
C SER A 923 34.79 -43.88 -33.33
N GLY A 924 33.92 -43.86 -34.34
CA GLY A 924 33.04 -44.97 -34.70
C GLY A 924 33.70 -46.21 -35.30
N ALA A 925 32.96 -47.31 -35.26
CA ALA A 925 32.95 -48.41 -36.22
C ALA A 925 31.79 -49.35 -35.89
N LYS A 926 31.20 -49.93 -36.93
CA LYS A 926 30.24 -51.04 -36.89
C LYS A 926 30.82 -52.28 -36.21
N ARG A 927 29.90 -53.13 -35.70
CA ARG A 927 30.04 -54.59 -35.41
C ARG A 927 30.94 -54.90 -34.20
N MET A 928 30.75 -55.93 -33.39
CA MET A 928 29.80 -57.05 -33.27
C MET A 928 30.36 -57.92 -32.12
N LEU A 929 29.48 -58.39 -31.23
CA LEU A 929 29.57 -59.58 -30.37
C LEU A 929 30.78 -59.84 -29.43
N VAL A 930 30.41 -60.42 -28.28
CA VAL A 930 31.15 -61.32 -27.36
C VAL A 930 31.79 -60.69 -26.10
N LEU A 931 31.15 -61.01 -24.96
CA LEU A 931 31.64 -61.61 -23.68
C LEU A 931 33.19 -61.68 -23.50
N SER A 932 33.81 -61.62 -22.32
CA SER A 932 33.48 -61.62 -20.89
C SER A 932 34.81 -61.40 -20.12
N ASP A 933 34.71 -61.17 -18.79
CA ASP A 933 35.77 -61.25 -17.76
C ASP A 933 36.92 -60.20 -17.81
N GLY A 934 37.48 -59.67 -16.72
CA GLY A 934 37.35 -59.88 -15.28
C GLY A 934 38.66 -59.38 -14.62
N GLN A 935 38.58 -58.71 -13.46
CA GLN A 935 39.65 -58.49 -12.43
C GLN A 935 40.93 -57.71 -12.87
N GLN A 936 41.75 -57.05 -12.05
CA GLN A 936 41.80 -56.59 -10.65
C GLN A 936 42.98 -55.60 -10.51
N ASP A 937 42.92 -54.75 -9.47
CA ASP A 937 44.00 -54.24 -8.60
C ASP A 937 45.22 -53.39 -9.10
N LYS A 938 45.21 -52.13 -8.62
CA LYS A 938 46.16 -51.44 -7.68
C LYS A 938 47.68 -51.28 -7.95
N THR A 939 48.14 -50.11 -7.45
CA THR A 939 49.47 -49.72 -6.87
C THR A 939 50.64 -49.54 -7.87
N GLU A 940 51.63 -48.63 -7.75
CA GLU A 940 52.11 -47.65 -6.75
C GLU A 940 53.25 -46.78 -7.36
N ALA A 941 53.59 -45.64 -6.71
CA ALA A 941 54.93 -44.99 -6.60
C ALA A 941 55.64 -44.43 -7.88
N ASP A 942 56.58 -43.46 -7.90
CA ASP A 942 57.34 -42.75 -6.86
C ASP A 942 58.05 -41.48 -7.42
N GLU A 943 58.37 -40.55 -6.50
CA GLU A 943 59.57 -39.70 -6.29
C GLU A 943 60.37 -38.86 -7.35
N THR A 944 60.81 -37.69 -6.83
CA THR A 944 62.13 -36.97 -6.94
C THR A 944 62.44 -35.83 -7.94
N SER A 945 62.53 -34.62 -7.36
CA SER A 945 63.64 -33.63 -7.33
C SER A 945 64.29 -33.00 -8.59
N ARG A 946 64.37 -31.66 -8.61
CA ARG A 946 65.58 -30.77 -8.68
C ARG A 946 65.23 -29.40 -9.30
N GLY A 947 65.70 -28.32 -8.67
CA GLY A 947 65.49 -26.93 -9.12
C GLY A 947 66.71 -26.27 -9.74
N LYS A 948 66.59 -24.98 -10.10
CA LYS A 948 67.54 -23.88 -9.80
C LYS A 948 67.17 -22.56 -10.50
N ALA A 949 67.37 -21.47 -9.72
CA ALA A 949 68.00 -20.19 -10.10
C ALA A 949 67.21 -19.17 -10.95
N LEU A 950 67.27 -17.83 -10.80
CA LEU A 950 67.81 -16.81 -9.86
C LEU A 950 67.72 -15.48 -10.69
N TRP A 951 67.07 -14.39 -10.28
CA TRP A 951 67.59 -13.17 -9.59
C TRP A 951 66.57 -12.04 -9.89
N SER A 952 66.45 -10.90 -9.20
CA SER A 952 66.59 -10.45 -7.81
C SER A 952 66.44 -8.93 -7.86
N GLY A 953 65.71 -8.33 -6.92
CA GLY A 953 65.60 -6.88 -6.75
C GLY A 953 65.09 -6.53 -5.35
N ARG A 954 66.04 -6.31 -4.44
CA ARG A 954 65.98 -5.84 -3.03
C ARG A 954 65.00 -4.65 -2.79
N LYS A 955 64.52 -4.28 -1.59
CA LYS A 955 64.94 -4.46 -0.17
C LYS A 955 63.80 -3.93 0.76
N VAL A 956 63.61 -4.57 1.94
CA VAL A 956 63.56 -4.02 3.34
C VAL A 956 62.61 -2.83 3.62
N SER A 957 61.73 -2.77 4.64
CA SER A 957 61.88 -3.03 6.10
C SER A 957 60.54 -3.04 6.87
N LYS A 958 60.50 -3.89 7.91
CA LYS A 958 60.02 -3.74 9.32
C LYS A 958 58.74 -2.98 9.70
N ASN A 959 57.98 -3.67 10.58
CA ASN A 959 57.19 -3.23 11.75
C ASN A 959 55.99 -2.31 11.43
N LEU A 960 54.75 -2.58 11.84
CA LEU A 960 54.23 -3.01 13.15
C LEU A 960 52.85 -3.63 12.95
#